data_AF-D5MLT3-F1
#
_entry.id   AF-D5MLT3-F1
#
_cell.length_a   1.000
_cell.length_b   1.000
_cell.length_c   1.000
_cell.angle_alpha   90.00
_cell.angle_beta   90.00
_cell.angle_gamma   90.00
#
_symmetry.space_group_name_H-M   'P 1'
#
loop_
_entity.id
_entity.type
_entity.pdbx_description
1 polymer ?
#
loop_
_entity_poly.entity_id
_entity_poly.type
_entity_poly.pdbx_seq_one_letter_code
_entity_poly.pdbx_strand_id
1 'polypeptide(L)'
;MNTEFHKMDQEALPRHTNRLIHETSPYLLQHAHNPVDWYPWGEEALRRAREENRPILLSIGYSACHWCHVMAHESFESEQIAELMNRYFVCIKVDREERPDLDAIYMAATLALNHGQGGWPMTVFLTPDLQPFFAGTYFPPRDGLGRPGFPTILNRVAQVWREQPDALRTQSDKITEGLRESSRPSLPMPVGRAEIAAAVAHFAATFDPTFGGFGAAPKFPAATALSLLLRHHQHTGDAHALQMVRTTLDAMARGGIYDQIGGGFARYSTDERWLIPHFEKMLYDNALLARTYLEAFQVAGDPSYRQIATELLDYILREMTALEGGFYSATDADSEGVEGKFYVWTPAEIEAILGQEEARRFCAYYDITPTGNWEGRSIPNIRRTAAQVAAKLGVSVEELAASIDRTQPKVYEARRKRVPPGLDDKILTAWNGLMVSAMAEGYRVLGERRHLDAAVRAADFLLSTLLRPDGRLLRTYRSGVAHLNAYLEDYACLCEGLIDLYEAGGETRYLREAVRLAERMPGDFADEESGAFHTTSRDHETLILRYREGTDGATPSGNAVAASALTRLSFHLNREEWRRAAEQAISAYGQQIARYPHAFAKSLAVVDLLLEGPVELCLIGNPAEAGCEALRREVGRHFIPNRIIAHHDPTKGNPPELPLLRGKGLVDGRAALYLCRNFTCQAPITDPAQVAELLGAAARRGAGGRRSAVGSFLQGSATEAGTAAYAQRFTPSGYGPLGATGLSASKLGFGGYRIDDETPEHTEALEQALRHGCNLIDTSTNYTDGGSERCVGAVLGKLARTGTLRREEVIVVSKIGYVQGQNLELAQKREAEDRPFPEMVKYMEGCWHCIHPEFLRDQLERSLTRLQIETLDVCLLHNPEYFLSDARARRRGDLESARNEFYRRLQEAFRFFESQVAAGTIRWYGVSSNTVVAPAADPEATSLTRMLAAAREAGGPAHHFRILQLPMNLFEAGALLTQNTGPDNRQTALEAASGAAIGALVNRPLNAIVGDRMVRLAASSSRRVHDAISAAIDPLLSEARRGESLSRKALWALASTPGVSCVLNGMRTRDYVHDSLGILPWPPLADVIPIYQAAQDLTLHEV
;
A
#
# COMPACT_ATOMS: atom_id res chain seq x y z
N MET A 1 -13.79 -52.66 45.43
CA MET A 1 -12.94 -53.87 45.51
C MET A 1 -12.52 -54.25 44.10
N ASN A 2 -11.25 -54.62 43.98
CA ASN A 2 -10.47 -55.09 42.82
C ASN A 2 -10.31 -54.10 41.65
N THR A 3 -9.25 -53.27 41.61
CA THR A 3 -7.82 -53.51 41.26
C THR A 3 -7.58 -53.83 39.78
N GLU A 4 -7.44 -52.77 38.97
CA GLU A 4 -6.56 -52.76 37.79
C GLU A 4 -6.34 -51.32 37.28
N PHE A 5 -5.71 -50.46 38.09
CA PHE A 5 -5.16 -49.17 37.63
C PHE A 5 -4.00 -48.78 38.54
N HIS A 6 -2.77 -49.07 38.08
CA HIS A 6 -1.52 -48.32 38.33
C HIS A 6 -0.35 -49.19 37.85
N LYS A 7 -0.10 -49.18 36.55
CA LYS A 7 1.28 -49.13 36.05
C LYS A 7 1.50 -47.70 35.59
N MET A 8 1.77 -46.81 36.56
CA MET A 8 2.53 -45.61 36.26
C MET A 8 3.93 -46.10 35.91
N ASP A 9 4.34 -45.94 34.66
CA ASP A 9 5.75 -45.85 34.35
C ASP A 9 6.34 -44.80 35.29
N GLN A 10 7.35 -45.20 36.06
CA GLN A 10 8.23 -44.26 36.72
C GLN A 10 8.97 -43.52 35.60
N GLU A 11 8.42 -42.41 35.12
CA GLU A 11 9.19 -41.48 34.28
C GLU A 11 10.45 -41.11 35.06
N ALA A 12 11.59 -41.55 34.54
CA ALA A 12 12.87 -41.16 35.07
C ALA A 12 12.94 -39.63 35.06
N LEU A 13 13.34 -39.02 36.18
CA LEU A 13 13.55 -37.57 36.28
C LEU A 13 14.40 -37.11 35.08
N PRO A 14 14.01 -36.02 34.39
CA PRO A 14 14.73 -35.57 33.21
C PRO A 14 16.19 -35.28 33.55
N ARG A 15 17.11 -35.79 32.73
CA ARG A 15 18.56 -35.73 32.98
C ARG A 15 19.09 -34.30 33.01
N HIS A 16 18.48 -33.41 32.23
CA HIS A 16 18.84 -31.99 32.10
C HIS A 16 17.60 -31.12 32.31
N THR A 17 17.80 -29.92 32.83
CA THR A 17 16.76 -28.89 32.89
C THR A 17 17.45 -27.54 32.77
N ASN A 18 17.02 -26.74 31.79
CA ASN A 18 17.55 -25.40 31.52
C ASN A 18 16.53 -24.31 31.92
N ARG A 19 16.82 -23.05 31.61
CA ARG A 19 16.02 -21.90 32.07
C ARG A 19 14.64 -21.79 31.44
N LEU A 20 14.42 -22.44 30.29
CA LEU A 20 13.14 -22.39 29.60
C LEU A 20 12.00 -23.04 30.39
N ILE A 21 12.30 -23.80 31.45
CA ILE A 21 11.29 -24.36 32.37
C ILE A 21 10.45 -23.29 33.09
N HIS A 22 10.92 -22.04 33.12
CA HIS A 22 10.24 -20.91 33.73
C HIS A 22 9.41 -20.09 32.74
N GLU A 23 9.48 -20.41 31.45
CA GLU A 23 8.71 -19.73 30.41
C GLU A 23 7.27 -20.27 30.34
N THR A 24 6.37 -19.50 29.75
CA THR A 24 4.99 -19.96 29.55
C THR A 24 4.74 -20.53 28.15
N SER A 25 5.49 -20.08 27.13
CA SER A 25 5.32 -20.53 25.75
C SER A 25 5.44 -22.06 25.65
N PRO A 26 4.45 -22.75 25.03
CA PRO A 26 4.55 -24.18 24.76
C PRO A 26 5.81 -24.53 23.94
N TYR A 27 6.17 -23.68 22.97
CA TYR A 27 7.37 -23.86 22.14
C TYR A 27 8.67 -23.77 22.96
N LEU A 28 8.74 -22.91 23.98
CA LEU A 28 9.94 -22.81 24.80
C LEU A 28 10.01 -23.97 25.81
N LEU A 29 8.87 -24.30 26.43
CA LEU A 29 8.76 -25.38 27.40
C LEU A 29 9.13 -26.74 26.82
N GLN A 30 8.81 -27.01 25.55
CA GLN A 30 9.20 -28.28 24.90
C GLN A 30 10.73 -28.47 24.81
N HIS A 31 11.52 -27.41 24.96
CA HIS A 31 12.98 -27.45 24.93
C HIS A 31 13.62 -27.33 26.32
N ALA A 32 12.81 -27.25 27.39
CA ALA A 32 13.29 -27.05 28.76
C ALA A 32 14.18 -28.18 29.28
N HIS A 33 14.07 -29.38 28.72
CA HIS A 33 14.83 -30.57 29.13
C HIS A 33 15.92 -30.98 28.14
N ASN A 34 16.17 -30.18 27.11
CA ASN A 34 17.27 -30.44 26.18
C ASN A 34 18.63 -30.29 26.90
N PRO A 35 19.68 -31.05 26.50
CA PRO A 35 21.03 -30.91 27.03
C PRO A 35 21.70 -29.56 26.70
N VAL A 36 21.15 -28.81 25.74
CA VAL A 36 21.58 -27.44 25.46
C VAL A 36 21.15 -26.52 26.62
N ASP A 37 22.08 -25.69 27.11
CA ASP A 37 21.85 -24.66 28.13
C ASP A 37 21.12 -23.47 27.50
N TRP A 38 19.84 -23.68 27.15
CA TRP A 38 19.00 -22.65 26.54
C TRP A 38 18.66 -21.54 27.54
N TYR A 39 18.73 -20.32 27.04
CA TYR A 39 18.19 -19.13 27.67
C TYR A 39 16.96 -18.66 26.90
N PRO A 40 15.94 -18.12 27.59
CA PRO A 40 15.01 -17.22 26.95
C PRO A 40 15.74 -15.94 26.53
N TRP A 41 15.17 -15.20 25.58
CA TRP A 41 15.70 -13.88 25.25
C TRP A 41 15.48 -12.91 26.42
N GLY A 42 16.56 -12.36 26.97
CA GLY A 42 16.48 -11.38 28.05
C GLY A 42 17.85 -10.98 28.61
N GLU A 43 17.86 -10.02 29.53
CA GLU A 43 19.08 -9.40 30.05
C GLU A 43 20.09 -10.39 30.64
N GLU A 44 19.66 -11.52 31.23
CA GLU A 44 20.59 -12.53 31.74
C GLU A 44 21.49 -13.07 30.62
N ALA A 45 20.90 -13.50 29.51
CA ALA A 45 21.63 -14.06 28.37
C ALA A 45 22.47 -12.98 27.65
N LEU A 46 21.87 -11.80 27.44
CA LEU A 46 22.53 -10.71 26.71
C LEU A 46 23.69 -10.11 27.51
N ARG A 47 23.57 -9.99 28.83
CA ARG A 47 24.68 -9.59 29.70
C ARG A 47 25.78 -10.64 29.70
N ARG A 48 25.45 -11.92 29.82
CA ARG A 48 26.43 -13.01 29.78
C ARG A 48 27.25 -13.01 28.48
N ALA A 49 26.58 -12.84 27.34
CA ALA A 49 27.26 -12.76 26.04
C ALA A 49 28.26 -11.60 25.98
N ARG A 50 27.89 -10.43 26.53
CA ARG A 50 28.76 -9.23 26.60
C ARG A 50 29.93 -9.41 27.56
N GLU A 51 29.67 -9.87 28.79
CA GLU A 51 30.70 -10.05 29.82
C GLU A 51 31.71 -11.15 29.47
N GLU A 52 31.26 -12.26 28.88
CA GLU A 52 32.13 -13.34 28.44
C GLU A 52 32.73 -13.10 27.04
N ASN A 53 32.32 -12.04 26.32
CA ASN A 53 32.64 -11.79 24.91
C ASN A 53 32.42 -13.03 24.01
N ARG A 54 31.27 -13.68 24.21
CA ARG A 54 30.89 -14.92 23.51
C ARG A 54 29.78 -14.66 22.49
N PRO A 55 29.87 -15.26 21.29
CA PRO A 55 28.84 -15.12 20.28
C PRO A 55 27.54 -15.78 20.77
N ILE A 56 26.42 -15.23 20.31
CA ILE A 56 25.08 -15.77 20.58
C ILE A 56 24.71 -16.72 19.45
N LEU A 57 24.16 -17.88 19.81
CA LEU A 57 23.43 -18.74 18.90
C LEU A 57 21.94 -18.56 19.18
N LEU A 58 21.27 -17.85 18.30
CA LEU A 58 19.83 -17.56 18.37
C LEU A 58 19.05 -18.58 17.53
N SER A 59 18.10 -19.26 18.16
CA SER A 59 17.16 -20.17 17.48
C SER A 59 15.72 -19.66 17.64
N ILE A 60 15.09 -19.31 16.52
CA ILE A 60 13.71 -18.80 16.48
C ILE A 60 12.78 -19.83 15.79
N GLY A 61 11.62 -20.09 16.40
CA GLY A 61 10.57 -20.98 15.87
C GLY A 61 9.25 -20.82 16.61
N TYR A 62 8.34 -21.79 16.47
CA TYR A 62 7.02 -21.84 17.12
C TYR A 62 6.55 -23.30 17.26
N SER A 63 5.53 -23.54 18.07
CA SER A 63 5.08 -24.85 18.54
C SER A 63 4.56 -25.77 17.43
N ALA A 64 3.83 -25.24 16.45
CA ALA A 64 3.28 -26.05 15.35
C ALA A 64 4.27 -26.34 14.21
N CYS A 65 5.53 -25.89 14.32
CA CYS A 65 6.53 -26.00 13.26
C CYS A 65 7.17 -27.40 13.20
N HIS A 66 6.79 -28.21 12.21
CA HIS A 66 7.36 -29.55 12.00
C HIS A 66 8.90 -29.57 11.91
N TRP A 67 9.51 -28.73 11.06
CA TRP A 67 10.97 -28.69 10.92
C TRP A 67 11.69 -28.21 12.18
N CYS A 68 11.00 -27.48 13.06
CA CYS A 68 11.53 -27.08 14.35
C CYS A 68 11.61 -28.29 15.30
N HIS A 69 10.63 -29.21 15.25
CA HIS A 69 10.66 -30.49 15.96
C HIS A 69 11.75 -31.41 15.40
N VAL A 70 11.86 -31.53 14.08
CA VAL A 70 12.92 -32.32 13.43
C VAL A 70 14.31 -31.84 13.87
N MET A 71 14.57 -30.53 13.80
CA MET A 71 15.83 -29.94 14.26
C MET A 71 16.08 -30.20 15.75
N ALA A 72 15.04 -30.15 16.57
CA ALA A 72 15.15 -30.42 18.00
C ALA A 72 15.58 -31.86 18.29
N HIS A 73 14.86 -32.83 17.73
CA HIS A 73 15.16 -34.25 17.91
C HIS A 73 16.53 -34.65 17.35
N GLU A 74 16.88 -34.16 16.17
CA GLU A 74 18.12 -34.57 15.53
C GLU A 74 19.36 -33.86 16.08
N SER A 75 19.23 -32.60 16.50
CA SER A 75 20.37 -31.76 16.90
C SER A 75 20.34 -31.32 18.35
N PHE A 76 19.24 -30.72 18.85
CA PHE A 76 19.22 -30.11 20.17
C PHE A 76 19.14 -31.12 21.33
N GLU A 77 18.64 -32.33 21.06
CA GLU A 77 18.62 -33.45 22.03
C GLU A 77 19.93 -34.26 22.06
N SER A 78 20.82 -34.03 21.10
CA SER A 78 22.11 -34.72 21.02
C SER A 78 23.13 -34.14 22.01
N GLU A 79 23.53 -34.94 23.00
CA GLU A 79 24.55 -34.57 24.01
C GLU A 79 25.85 -34.04 23.38
N GLN A 80 26.29 -34.64 22.27
CA GLN A 80 27.55 -34.25 21.60
C GLN A 80 27.43 -32.87 20.93
N ILE A 81 26.29 -32.59 20.30
CA ILE A 81 26.04 -31.30 19.64
C ILE A 81 25.81 -30.22 20.70
N ALA A 82 25.04 -30.53 21.74
CA ALA A 82 24.78 -29.64 22.86
C ALA A 82 26.07 -29.24 23.59
N GLU A 83 27.02 -30.16 23.77
CA GLU A 83 28.33 -29.83 24.35
C GLU A 83 29.08 -28.77 23.52
N LEU A 84 29.06 -28.88 22.18
CA LEU A 84 29.67 -27.88 21.29
C LEU A 84 28.95 -26.53 21.40
N MET A 85 27.62 -26.54 21.40
CA MET A 85 26.79 -25.34 21.53
C MET A 85 27.08 -24.62 22.85
N ASN A 86 26.99 -25.34 23.97
CA ASN A 86 27.18 -24.81 25.33
C ASN A 86 28.61 -24.31 25.57
N ARG A 87 29.61 -24.93 24.92
CA ARG A 87 31.02 -24.55 25.04
C ARG A 87 31.33 -23.24 24.33
N TYR A 88 30.78 -23.03 23.13
CA TYR A 88 31.20 -21.92 22.27
C TYR A 88 30.23 -20.73 22.29
N PHE A 89 28.95 -20.95 22.56
CA PHE A 89 27.90 -19.93 22.37
C PHE A 89 27.08 -19.69 23.64
N VAL A 90 26.49 -18.50 23.74
CA VAL A 90 25.31 -18.29 24.58
C VAL A 90 24.09 -18.67 23.73
N CYS A 91 23.41 -19.74 24.10
CA CYS A 91 22.32 -20.31 23.30
C CYS A 91 20.99 -19.70 23.74
N ILE A 92 20.32 -18.98 22.82
CA ILE A 92 19.05 -18.30 23.09
C ILE A 92 17.96 -18.91 22.21
N LYS A 93 16.83 -19.28 22.83
CA LYS A 93 15.64 -19.82 22.15
C LYS A 93 14.51 -18.78 22.22
N VAL A 94 13.82 -18.56 21.10
CA VAL A 94 12.74 -17.57 20.98
C VAL A 94 11.51 -18.16 20.28
N ASP A 95 10.33 -17.95 20.87
CA ASP A 95 9.04 -18.14 20.22
C ASP A 95 8.71 -16.90 19.39
N ARG A 96 8.57 -17.06 18.07
CA ARG A 96 8.25 -15.96 17.15
C ARG A 96 6.86 -15.36 17.40
N GLU A 97 5.93 -16.11 17.97
CA GLU A 97 4.57 -15.65 18.22
C GLU A 97 4.51 -14.67 19.40
N GLU A 98 5.41 -14.87 20.37
CA GLU A 98 5.63 -13.98 21.52
C GLU A 98 6.59 -12.84 21.20
N ARG A 99 7.58 -13.06 20.32
CA ARG A 99 8.59 -12.05 19.91
C ARG A 99 8.69 -11.84 18.39
N PRO A 100 7.62 -11.35 17.73
CA PRO A 100 7.60 -11.11 16.28
C PRO A 100 8.61 -10.04 15.83
N ASP A 101 9.03 -9.13 16.73
CA ASP A 101 10.07 -8.14 16.45
C ASP A 101 11.44 -8.77 16.19
N LEU A 102 11.84 -9.74 17.03
CA LEU A 102 13.10 -10.48 16.84
C LEU A 102 13.04 -11.32 15.57
N ASP A 103 11.91 -11.99 15.34
CA ASP A 103 11.67 -12.78 14.13
C ASP A 103 11.84 -11.93 12.86
N ALA A 104 11.18 -10.77 12.78
CA ALA A 104 11.26 -9.90 11.62
C ALA A 104 12.69 -9.37 11.35
N ILE A 105 13.39 -8.91 12.39
CA ILE A 105 14.75 -8.38 12.27
C ILE A 105 15.71 -9.46 11.78
N TYR A 106 15.67 -10.65 12.40
CA TYR A 106 16.63 -11.70 12.09
C TYR A 106 16.25 -12.53 10.85
N MET A 107 14.97 -12.55 10.45
CA MET A 107 14.56 -13.06 9.15
C MET A 107 15.08 -12.16 8.02
N ALA A 108 14.98 -10.83 8.16
CA ALA A 108 15.55 -9.89 7.20
C ALA A 108 17.07 -10.07 7.06
N ALA A 109 17.77 -10.25 8.19
CA ALA A 109 19.20 -10.58 8.19
C ALA A 109 19.50 -11.93 7.50
N THR A 110 18.69 -12.95 7.76
CA THR A 110 18.85 -14.29 7.17
C THR A 110 18.68 -14.24 5.65
N LEU A 111 17.64 -13.55 5.16
CA LEU A 111 17.43 -13.34 3.72
C LEU A 111 18.62 -12.59 3.08
N ALA A 112 19.14 -11.57 3.75
CA ALA A 112 20.31 -10.82 3.26
C ALA A 112 21.58 -11.69 3.20
N LEU A 113 21.78 -12.58 4.18
CA LEU A 113 22.93 -13.49 4.27
C LEU A 113 22.83 -14.68 3.31
N ASN A 114 21.62 -15.15 2.99
CA ASN A 114 21.37 -16.39 2.26
C ASN A 114 20.76 -16.16 0.86
N HIS A 115 21.07 -15.03 0.22
CA HIS A 115 20.64 -14.71 -1.15
C HIS A 115 19.11 -14.82 -1.35
N GLY A 116 18.33 -14.34 -0.39
CA GLY A 116 16.87 -14.33 -0.43
C GLY A 116 16.19 -15.61 0.06
N GLN A 117 16.94 -16.56 0.63
CA GLN A 117 16.37 -17.77 1.24
C GLN A 117 16.24 -17.63 2.76
N GLY A 118 15.10 -18.02 3.31
CA GLY A 118 14.80 -17.95 4.73
C GLY A 118 13.69 -18.93 5.11
N GLY A 119 13.38 -19.03 6.40
CA GLY A 119 12.35 -19.92 6.93
C GLY A 119 12.65 -20.38 8.36
N TRP A 120 11.70 -21.11 8.94
CA TRP A 120 11.84 -21.69 10.28
C TRP A 120 12.14 -23.21 10.19
N PRO A 121 12.91 -23.79 11.12
CA PRO A 121 13.59 -23.14 12.24
C PRO A 121 14.68 -22.18 11.74
N MET A 122 14.81 -21.03 12.39
CA MET A 122 15.79 -20.02 12.03
C MET A 122 16.95 -20.07 13.02
N THR A 123 18.18 -20.28 12.53
CA THR A 123 19.40 -20.38 13.35
C THR A 123 20.36 -19.26 12.95
N VAL A 124 20.59 -18.31 13.86
CA VAL A 124 21.37 -17.09 13.59
C VAL A 124 22.50 -16.97 14.61
N PHE A 125 23.69 -16.63 14.12
CA PHE A 125 24.85 -16.36 14.96
C PHE A 125 25.09 -14.86 15.03
N LEU A 126 25.10 -14.35 16.26
CA LEU A 126 25.21 -12.92 16.55
C LEU A 126 26.49 -12.59 17.33
N THR A 127 26.98 -11.38 17.14
CA THR A 127 27.94 -10.78 18.07
C THR A 127 27.28 -10.56 19.44
N PRO A 128 28.05 -10.34 20.52
CA PRO A 128 27.51 -9.91 21.82
C PRO A 128 26.67 -8.62 21.76
N ASP A 129 26.86 -7.83 20.70
CA ASP A 129 26.14 -6.58 20.42
C ASP A 129 24.90 -6.81 19.54
N LEU A 130 24.43 -8.07 19.44
CA LEU A 130 23.21 -8.52 18.77
C LEU A 130 23.24 -8.45 17.23
N GLN A 131 24.40 -8.16 16.64
CA GLN A 131 24.53 -8.00 15.19
C GLN A 131 24.74 -9.37 14.51
N PRO A 132 23.99 -9.68 13.44
CA PRO A 132 24.11 -10.96 12.75
C PRO A 132 25.36 -11.01 11.88
N PHE A 133 26.06 -12.15 11.89
CA PHE A 133 27.19 -12.40 10.99
C PHE A 133 27.11 -13.72 10.20
N PHE A 134 26.27 -14.66 10.64
CA PHE A 134 26.00 -15.90 9.92
C PHE A 134 24.58 -16.39 10.25
N ALA A 135 23.88 -16.97 9.29
CA ALA A 135 22.50 -17.43 9.47
C ALA A 135 22.19 -18.63 8.58
N GLY A 136 21.25 -19.46 9.00
CA GLY A 136 20.68 -20.55 8.21
C GLY A 136 19.34 -20.99 8.78
N THR A 137 18.72 -21.95 8.12
CA THR A 137 17.46 -22.54 8.58
C THR A 137 17.74 -23.83 9.37
N TYR A 138 17.43 -24.98 8.77
CA TYR A 138 17.75 -26.30 9.30
C TYR A 138 19.20 -26.69 8.96
N PHE A 139 19.93 -27.21 9.95
CA PHE A 139 21.26 -27.78 9.78
C PHE A 139 21.25 -29.26 10.18
N PRO A 140 21.65 -30.19 9.29
CA PRO A 140 21.59 -31.62 9.59
C PRO A 140 22.60 -32.02 10.67
N PRO A 141 22.36 -33.09 11.44
CA PRO A 141 23.27 -33.51 12.53
C PRO A 141 24.61 -34.05 12.02
N ARG A 142 24.75 -34.34 10.72
CA ARG A 142 25.94 -34.91 10.09
C ARG A 142 26.19 -34.26 8.72
N ASP A 143 27.45 -34.24 8.29
CA ASP A 143 27.82 -33.81 6.95
C ASP A 143 27.21 -34.74 5.88
N GLY A 144 26.69 -34.19 4.78
CA GLY A 144 26.10 -35.00 3.70
C GLY A 144 25.78 -34.18 2.44
N LEU A 145 25.80 -34.83 1.27
CA LEU A 145 25.42 -34.26 -0.05
C LEU A 145 25.91 -32.82 -0.31
N GLY A 146 27.17 -32.52 0.03
CA GLY A 146 27.77 -31.20 -0.19
C GLY A 146 27.33 -30.11 0.80
N ARG A 147 26.59 -30.45 1.86
CA ARG A 147 26.21 -29.55 2.95
C ARG A 147 26.92 -29.94 4.25
N PRO A 148 27.55 -28.98 4.95
CA PRO A 148 28.13 -29.24 6.26
C PRO A 148 27.02 -29.50 7.28
N GLY A 149 27.24 -30.48 8.15
CA GLY A 149 26.43 -30.73 9.32
C GLY A 149 26.65 -29.68 10.40
N PHE A 150 25.74 -29.64 11.36
CA PHE A 150 25.73 -28.64 12.41
C PHE A 150 27.02 -28.63 13.25
N PRO A 151 27.64 -29.77 13.64
CA PRO A 151 28.94 -29.77 14.32
C PRO A 151 30.05 -29.05 13.55
N THR A 152 30.08 -29.21 12.23
CA THR A 152 31.07 -28.60 11.34
C THR A 152 30.88 -27.08 11.30
N ILE A 153 29.62 -26.62 11.19
CA ILE A 153 29.27 -25.20 11.27
C ILE A 153 29.63 -24.60 12.63
N LEU A 154 29.24 -25.24 13.73
CA LEU A 154 29.51 -24.75 15.10
C LEU A 154 31.01 -24.56 15.35
N ASN A 155 31.83 -25.56 15.01
CA ASN A 155 33.29 -25.46 15.15
C ASN A 155 33.88 -24.38 14.24
N ARG A 156 33.41 -24.25 13.00
CA ARG A 156 33.92 -23.24 12.07
C ARG A 156 33.60 -21.83 12.55
N VAL A 157 32.37 -21.58 12.99
CA VAL A 157 31.98 -20.27 13.53
C VAL A 157 32.81 -19.93 14.76
N ALA A 158 32.95 -20.87 15.71
CA ALA A 158 33.76 -20.67 16.91
C ALA A 158 35.24 -20.39 16.60
N GLN A 159 35.81 -21.09 15.61
CA GLN A 159 37.17 -20.86 15.13
C GLN A 159 37.34 -19.44 14.59
N VAL A 160 36.46 -19.01 13.69
CA VAL A 160 36.56 -17.68 13.07
C VAL A 160 36.35 -16.56 14.11
N TRP A 161 35.45 -16.73 15.08
CA TRP A 161 35.29 -15.78 16.19
C TRP A 161 36.56 -15.60 17.01
N ARG A 162 37.29 -16.69 17.29
CA ARG A 162 38.53 -16.65 18.06
C ARG A 162 39.72 -16.10 17.27
N GLU A 163 39.81 -16.46 15.98
CA GLU A 163 40.98 -16.13 15.15
C GLU A 163 40.87 -14.77 14.45
N GLN A 164 39.65 -14.32 14.12
CA GLN A 164 39.39 -13.12 13.31
C GLN A 164 38.18 -12.29 13.80
N PRO A 165 38.10 -11.92 15.10
CA PRO A 165 36.94 -11.23 15.67
C PRO A 165 36.64 -9.87 15.00
N ASP A 166 37.68 -9.09 14.70
CA ASP A 166 37.51 -7.75 14.10
C ASP A 166 36.94 -7.80 12.68
N ALA A 167 37.33 -8.82 11.91
CA ALA A 167 36.81 -9.04 10.57
C ALA A 167 35.32 -9.41 10.61
N LEU A 168 34.91 -10.28 11.54
CA LEU A 168 33.50 -10.62 11.75
C LEU A 168 32.67 -9.42 12.23
N ARG A 169 33.20 -8.61 13.16
CA ARG A 169 32.52 -7.39 13.61
C ARG A 169 32.32 -6.41 12.45
N THR A 170 33.35 -6.19 11.64
CA THR A 170 33.26 -5.35 10.44
C THR A 170 32.23 -5.88 9.44
N GLN A 171 32.14 -7.20 9.26
CA GLN A 171 31.10 -7.82 8.41
C GLN A 171 29.70 -7.64 9.00
N SER A 172 29.55 -7.81 10.32
CA SER A 172 28.30 -7.63 11.06
C SER A 172 27.80 -6.18 10.97
N ASP A 173 28.70 -5.21 11.09
CA ASP A 173 28.41 -3.79 10.93
C ASP A 173 27.87 -3.49 9.53
N LYS A 174 28.51 -4.04 8.49
CA LYS A 174 28.06 -3.88 7.10
C LYS A 174 26.67 -4.48 6.86
N ILE A 175 26.40 -5.66 7.41
CA ILE A 175 25.07 -6.29 7.31
C ILE A 175 24.03 -5.44 8.04
N THR A 176 24.35 -5.00 9.26
CA THR A 176 23.44 -4.19 10.08
C THR A 176 23.15 -2.84 9.43
N GLU A 177 24.16 -2.17 8.88
CA GLU A 177 23.96 -0.90 8.16
C GLU A 177 23.15 -1.13 6.87
N GLY A 178 23.43 -2.20 6.12
CA GLY A 178 22.61 -2.56 4.95
C GLY A 178 21.14 -2.83 5.30
N LEU A 179 20.86 -3.44 6.45
CA LEU A 179 19.49 -3.62 6.96
C LEU A 179 18.85 -2.29 7.37
N ARG A 180 19.62 -1.37 7.98
CA ARG A 180 19.13 -0.03 8.31
C ARG A 180 18.84 0.80 7.07
N GLU A 181 19.70 0.75 6.08
CA GLU A 181 19.54 1.42 4.79
C GLU A 181 18.34 0.88 4.01
N SER A 182 18.16 -0.44 3.93
CA SER A 182 16.99 -1.05 3.28
C SER A 182 15.68 -0.76 4.04
N SER A 183 15.78 -0.56 5.35
CA SER A 183 14.67 -0.16 6.20
C SER A 183 14.46 1.35 6.24
N ARG A 184 15.22 2.20 5.52
CA ARG A 184 15.01 3.67 5.53
C ARG A 184 13.66 4.02 4.90
N PRO A 185 13.01 5.10 5.38
CA PRO A 185 11.77 5.59 4.76
C PRO A 185 11.94 5.85 3.25
N SER A 186 11.09 5.24 2.44
CA SER A 186 10.85 5.76 1.08
C SER A 186 10.10 7.08 1.17
N LEU A 187 10.24 7.94 0.14
CA LEU A 187 9.42 9.14 0.05
C LEU A 187 7.96 8.72 -0.09
N PRO A 188 7.03 9.26 0.74
CA PRO A 188 5.63 8.92 0.64
C PRO A 188 5.08 9.19 -0.76
N MET A 189 4.29 8.26 -1.29
CA MET A 189 3.64 8.37 -2.59
C MET A 189 2.13 8.15 -2.45
N PRO A 190 1.28 8.92 -3.14
CA PRO A 190 -0.14 8.64 -3.17
C PRO A 190 -0.44 7.27 -3.77
N VAL A 191 -1.47 6.61 -3.24
CA VAL A 191 -1.93 5.29 -3.68
C VAL A 191 -3.41 5.41 -4.04
N GLY A 192 -3.80 4.88 -5.19
CA GLY A 192 -5.14 5.09 -5.73
C GLY A 192 -5.74 3.88 -6.43
N ARG A 193 -6.72 4.15 -7.29
CA ARG A 193 -7.44 3.12 -8.05
C ARG A 193 -6.53 2.34 -9.01
N ALA A 194 -5.46 2.96 -9.48
CA ALA A 194 -4.51 2.34 -10.39
C ALA A 194 -3.81 1.14 -9.73
N GLU A 195 -3.38 1.30 -8.47
CA GLU A 195 -2.72 0.25 -7.71
C GLU A 195 -3.69 -0.89 -7.34
N ILE A 196 -4.96 -0.57 -7.06
CA ILE A 196 -6.03 -1.59 -6.89
C ILE A 196 -6.17 -2.41 -8.18
N ALA A 197 -6.30 -1.75 -9.33
CA ALA A 197 -6.43 -2.43 -10.62
C ALA A 197 -5.19 -3.28 -10.96
N ALA A 198 -3.99 -2.81 -10.61
CA ALA A 198 -2.75 -3.55 -10.78
C ALA A 198 -2.68 -4.80 -9.89
N ALA A 199 -3.15 -4.73 -8.63
CA ALA A 199 -3.29 -5.92 -7.78
C ALA A 199 -4.24 -6.95 -8.39
N VAL A 200 -5.43 -6.52 -8.84
CA VAL A 200 -6.42 -7.40 -9.48
C VAL A 200 -5.85 -8.06 -10.74
N ALA A 201 -5.16 -7.30 -11.58
CA ALA A 201 -4.50 -7.84 -12.77
C ALA A 201 -3.42 -8.87 -12.42
N HIS A 202 -2.66 -8.65 -11.36
CA HIS A 202 -1.68 -9.61 -10.87
C HIS A 202 -2.33 -10.90 -10.36
N PHE A 203 -3.41 -10.79 -9.58
CA PHE A 203 -4.18 -11.95 -9.13
C PHE A 203 -4.75 -12.74 -10.32
N ALA A 204 -5.30 -12.06 -11.33
CA ALA A 204 -5.77 -12.72 -12.54
C ALA A 204 -4.65 -13.44 -13.31
N ALA A 205 -3.44 -12.85 -13.38
CA ALA A 205 -2.30 -13.45 -14.06
C ALA A 205 -1.74 -14.69 -13.35
N THR A 206 -1.90 -14.79 -12.02
CA THR A 206 -1.37 -15.89 -11.19
C THR A 206 -2.42 -16.89 -10.77
N PHE A 207 -3.70 -16.65 -11.09
CA PHE A 207 -4.83 -17.47 -10.72
C PHE A 207 -4.79 -18.84 -11.40
N ASP A 208 -5.05 -19.90 -10.62
CA ASP A 208 -5.25 -21.25 -11.14
C ASP A 208 -6.74 -21.46 -11.49
N PRO A 209 -7.13 -21.51 -12.78
CA PRO A 209 -8.52 -21.66 -13.17
C PRO A 209 -9.10 -23.05 -12.90
N THR A 210 -8.26 -24.05 -12.59
CA THR A 210 -8.68 -25.44 -12.36
C THR A 210 -8.95 -25.69 -10.89
N PHE A 211 -8.01 -25.33 -10.03
CA PHE A 211 -8.07 -25.62 -8.59
C PHE A 211 -8.21 -24.37 -7.73
N GLY A 212 -8.25 -23.17 -8.31
CA GLY A 212 -8.29 -21.92 -7.56
C GLY A 212 -6.99 -21.65 -6.78
N GLY A 213 -6.94 -20.49 -6.11
CA GLY A 213 -5.73 -19.97 -5.51
C GLY A 213 -4.83 -19.24 -6.51
N PHE A 214 -3.71 -18.75 -5.99
CA PHE A 214 -2.74 -17.96 -6.75
C PHE A 214 -1.36 -18.60 -6.65
N GLY A 215 -0.69 -18.78 -7.79
CA GLY A 215 0.62 -19.42 -7.85
C GLY A 215 0.59 -20.96 -7.84
N ALA A 216 1.79 -21.54 -7.72
CA ALA A 216 2.01 -22.98 -7.69
C ALA A 216 1.95 -23.55 -6.26
N ALA A 217 2.08 -24.87 -6.13
CA ALA A 217 2.21 -25.53 -4.83
C ALA A 217 3.56 -25.19 -4.15
N PRO A 218 3.62 -25.07 -2.80
CA PRO A 218 2.50 -25.17 -1.86
C PRO A 218 1.54 -23.97 -1.94
N LYS A 219 0.24 -24.20 -1.70
CA LYS A 219 -0.82 -23.18 -1.77
C LYS A 219 -1.28 -22.72 -0.39
N PHE A 220 -1.28 -21.41 -0.18
CA PHE A 220 -1.77 -20.75 1.04
C PHE A 220 -3.13 -20.06 0.81
N PRO A 221 -4.07 -20.10 1.76
CA PRO A 221 -5.32 -19.35 1.68
C PRO A 221 -5.08 -17.83 1.67
N ALA A 222 -5.31 -17.17 0.54
CA ALA A 222 -5.07 -15.73 0.38
C ALA A 222 -6.29 -14.88 0.79
N ALA A 223 -6.77 -15.01 2.03
CA ALA A 223 -8.04 -14.42 2.49
C ALA A 223 -8.16 -12.89 2.26
N THR A 224 -7.09 -12.13 2.48
CA THR A 224 -7.05 -10.68 2.24
C THR A 224 -7.18 -10.33 0.75
N ALA A 225 -6.53 -11.09 -0.13
CA ALA A 225 -6.66 -10.94 -1.58
C ALA A 225 -8.08 -11.26 -2.06
N LEU A 226 -8.69 -12.33 -1.54
CA LEU A 226 -10.07 -12.70 -1.86
C LEU A 226 -11.08 -11.62 -1.43
N SER A 227 -10.88 -11.03 -0.24
CA SER A 227 -11.70 -9.89 0.22
C SER A 227 -11.55 -8.66 -0.69
N LEU A 228 -10.32 -8.34 -1.14
CA LEU A 228 -10.10 -7.25 -2.10
C LEU A 228 -10.78 -7.51 -3.45
N LEU A 229 -10.76 -8.75 -3.95
CA LEU A 229 -11.46 -9.13 -5.17
C LEU A 229 -12.98 -9.00 -5.05
N LEU A 230 -13.57 -9.34 -3.90
CA LEU A 230 -14.99 -9.11 -3.63
C LEU A 230 -15.34 -7.60 -3.62
N ARG A 231 -14.48 -6.76 -3.03
CA ARG A 231 -14.61 -5.29 -3.06
C ARG A 231 -14.56 -4.74 -4.48
N HIS A 232 -13.57 -5.17 -5.25
CA HIS A 232 -13.42 -4.78 -6.66
C HIS A 232 -14.63 -5.20 -7.49
N HIS A 233 -15.13 -6.43 -7.31
CA HIS A 233 -16.36 -6.89 -7.95
C HIS A 233 -17.56 -6.01 -7.58
N GLN A 234 -17.72 -5.67 -6.29
CA GLN A 234 -18.83 -4.84 -5.81
C GLN A 234 -18.84 -3.45 -6.47
N HIS A 235 -17.68 -2.87 -6.76
CA HIS A 235 -17.57 -1.54 -7.36
C HIS A 235 -17.65 -1.54 -8.88
N THR A 236 -17.09 -2.56 -9.53
CA THR A 236 -16.90 -2.58 -10.99
C THR A 236 -17.85 -3.51 -11.74
N GLY A 237 -18.46 -4.48 -11.04
CA GLY A 237 -19.19 -5.58 -11.66
C GLY A 237 -18.31 -6.61 -12.36
N ASP A 238 -16.99 -6.61 -12.12
CA ASP A 238 -16.04 -7.55 -12.73
C ASP A 238 -16.37 -9.01 -12.37
N ALA A 239 -16.96 -9.74 -13.32
CA ALA A 239 -17.37 -11.13 -13.13
C ALA A 239 -16.17 -12.09 -12.99
N HIS A 240 -15.01 -11.75 -13.56
CA HIS A 240 -13.82 -12.58 -13.46
C HIS A 240 -13.22 -12.52 -12.04
N ALA A 241 -13.24 -11.34 -11.42
CA ALA A 241 -12.85 -11.20 -10.00
C ALA A 241 -13.71 -12.10 -9.09
N LEU A 242 -15.03 -12.13 -9.28
CA LEU A 242 -15.92 -13.01 -8.53
C LEU A 242 -15.64 -14.50 -8.84
N GLN A 243 -15.37 -14.84 -10.09
CA GLN A 243 -15.02 -16.20 -10.49
C GLN A 243 -13.76 -16.69 -9.76
N MET A 244 -12.71 -15.86 -9.69
CA MET A 244 -11.48 -16.21 -8.96
C MET A 244 -11.76 -16.56 -7.50
N VAL A 245 -12.61 -15.76 -6.83
CA VAL A 245 -12.99 -15.99 -5.44
C VAL A 245 -13.77 -17.30 -5.30
N ARG A 246 -14.82 -17.50 -6.10
CA ARG A 246 -15.67 -18.70 -6.02
C ARG A 246 -14.88 -19.97 -6.27
N THR A 247 -14.08 -20.03 -7.33
CA THR A 247 -13.27 -21.22 -7.63
C THR A 247 -12.31 -21.54 -6.49
N THR A 248 -11.69 -20.52 -5.89
CA THR A 248 -10.74 -20.71 -4.77
C THR A 248 -11.45 -21.21 -3.51
N LEU A 249 -12.54 -20.55 -3.09
CA LEU A 249 -13.30 -20.94 -1.91
C LEU A 249 -13.97 -22.32 -2.07
N ASP A 250 -14.50 -22.64 -3.25
CA ASP A 250 -15.11 -23.94 -3.54
C ASP A 250 -14.05 -25.06 -3.51
N ALA A 251 -12.87 -24.82 -4.06
CA ALA A 251 -11.79 -25.81 -4.08
C ALA A 251 -11.24 -26.07 -2.67
N MET A 252 -11.01 -25.01 -1.87
CA MET A 252 -10.58 -25.17 -0.48
C MET A 252 -11.62 -25.90 0.37
N ALA A 253 -12.91 -25.53 0.27
CA ALA A 253 -13.99 -26.16 1.05
C ALA A 253 -14.19 -27.64 0.70
N ARG A 254 -13.89 -28.05 -0.54
CA ARG A 254 -13.97 -29.46 -0.99
C ARG A 254 -12.67 -30.24 -0.77
N GLY A 255 -11.56 -29.54 -0.57
CA GLY A 255 -10.24 -30.13 -0.39
C GLY A 255 -10.03 -30.75 1.00
N GLY A 256 -8.86 -31.34 1.19
CA GLY A 256 -8.42 -31.85 2.50
C GLY A 256 -7.87 -30.76 3.42
N ILE A 257 -7.62 -29.54 2.92
CA ILE A 257 -7.29 -28.37 3.73
C ILE A 257 -8.44 -27.97 4.68
N TYR A 258 -9.69 -28.22 4.28
CA TYR A 258 -10.85 -28.12 5.15
C TYR A 258 -11.09 -29.46 5.83
N ASP A 259 -11.15 -29.47 7.17
CA ASP A 259 -11.48 -30.67 7.91
C ASP A 259 -12.95 -31.04 7.71
N GLN A 260 -13.20 -31.94 6.78
CA GLN A 260 -14.54 -32.38 6.38
C GLN A 260 -15.35 -33.04 7.51
N ILE A 261 -14.73 -33.39 8.64
CA ILE A 261 -15.38 -34.09 9.75
C ILE A 261 -15.60 -33.17 10.95
N GLY A 262 -14.63 -32.33 11.31
CA GLY A 262 -14.70 -31.43 12.47
C GLY A 262 -14.77 -29.94 12.15
N GLY A 263 -14.62 -29.55 10.89
CA GLY A 263 -14.51 -28.14 10.51
C GLY A 263 -13.17 -27.51 10.89
N GLY A 264 -13.03 -26.26 10.48
CA GLY A 264 -11.76 -25.52 10.55
C GLY A 264 -10.81 -25.87 9.40
N PHE A 265 -9.98 -24.90 9.04
CA PHE A 265 -8.99 -25.01 7.99
C PHE A 265 -7.60 -25.24 8.57
N ALA A 266 -6.86 -26.13 7.92
CA ALA A 266 -5.41 -26.22 8.04
C ALA A 266 -4.75 -25.02 7.35
N ARG A 267 -3.52 -24.68 7.75
CA ARG A 267 -2.84 -23.45 7.31
C ARG A 267 -2.59 -23.39 5.81
N TYR A 268 -2.13 -24.49 5.20
CA TYR A 268 -1.82 -24.52 3.78
C TYR A 268 -1.83 -25.93 3.21
N SER A 269 -1.90 -26.03 1.87
CA SER A 269 -1.79 -27.29 1.14
C SER A 269 -0.41 -27.44 0.52
N THR A 270 0.17 -28.63 0.64
CA THR A 270 1.44 -28.99 -0.02
C THR A 270 1.29 -29.22 -1.52
N ASP A 271 0.07 -29.49 -1.98
CA ASP A 271 -0.26 -29.75 -3.38
C ASP A 271 -1.11 -28.63 -3.99
N GLU A 272 -1.26 -28.67 -5.32
CA GLU A 272 -2.01 -27.65 -6.05
C GLU A 272 -3.53 -27.78 -5.90
N ARG A 273 -4.04 -28.89 -5.37
CA ARG A 273 -5.46 -29.26 -5.39
C ARG A 273 -6.19 -28.97 -4.08
N TRP A 274 -5.48 -28.40 -3.11
CA TRP A 274 -5.97 -28.24 -1.74
C TRP A 274 -6.26 -29.56 -1.02
N LEU A 275 -5.65 -30.67 -1.45
CA LEU A 275 -5.94 -32.01 -0.93
C LEU A 275 -5.04 -32.39 0.25
N ILE A 276 -3.75 -32.08 0.20
CA ILE A 276 -2.77 -32.55 1.19
C ILE A 276 -2.37 -31.38 2.10
N PRO A 277 -3.01 -31.20 3.27
CA PRO A 277 -2.66 -30.12 4.18
C PRO A 277 -1.32 -30.36 4.86
N HIS A 278 -0.68 -29.28 5.30
CA HIS A 278 0.06 -29.33 6.55
C HIS A 278 -0.95 -29.14 7.68
N PHE A 279 -1.20 -30.19 8.46
CA PHE A 279 -2.39 -30.35 9.30
C PHE A 279 -2.50 -29.37 10.49
N GLU A 280 -1.56 -28.43 10.62
CA GLU A 280 -1.62 -27.35 11.60
C GLU A 280 -2.83 -26.44 11.35
N LYS A 281 -3.57 -26.08 12.41
CA LYS A 281 -4.70 -25.16 12.33
C LYS A 281 -4.42 -23.92 13.17
N MET A 282 -4.33 -22.77 12.52
CA MET A 282 -4.02 -21.49 13.18
C MET A 282 -5.29 -20.68 13.42
N LEU A 283 -5.35 -19.96 14.55
CA LEU A 283 -6.49 -19.09 14.88
C LEU A 283 -6.70 -17.98 13.84
N TYR A 284 -5.62 -17.34 13.38
CA TYR A 284 -5.71 -16.23 12.44
C TYR A 284 -6.20 -16.65 11.04
N ASP A 285 -5.75 -17.81 10.53
CA ASP A 285 -6.21 -18.32 9.22
C ASP A 285 -7.72 -18.57 9.24
N ASN A 286 -8.19 -19.20 10.32
CA ASN A 286 -9.60 -19.47 10.52
C ASN A 286 -10.41 -18.19 10.73
N ALA A 287 -9.92 -17.20 11.48
CA ALA A 287 -10.58 -15.90 11.61
C ALA A 287 -10.77 -15.21 10.26
N LEU A 288 -9.70 -15.14 9.46
CA LEU A 288 -9.71 -14.48 8.16
C LEU A 288 -10.61 -15.22 7.16
N LEU A 289 -10.52 -16.55 7.08
CA LEU A 289 -11.36 -17.35 6.21
C LEU A 289 -12.84 -17.28 6.59
N ALA A 290 -13.18 -17.32 7.88
CA ALA A 290 -14.56 -17.16 8.33
C ALA A 290 -15.17 -15.87 7.77
N ARG A 291 -14.44 -14.75 7.90
CA ARG A 291 -14.85 -13.47 7.35
C ARG A 291 -14.99 -13.52 5.83
N THR A 292 -14.01 -14.07 5.10
CA THR A 292 -14.09 -14.18 3.63
C THR A 292 -15.26 -15.03 3.15
N TYR A 293 -15.58 -16.14 3.82
CA TYR A 293 -16.77 -16.95 3.48
C TYR A 293 -18.09 -16.21 3.80
N LEU A 294 -18.14 -15.41 4.87
CA LEU A 294 -19.29 -14.54 5.14
C LEU A 294 -19.46 -13.47 4.05
N GLU A 295 -18.36 -12.81 3.64
CA GLU A 295 -18.38 -11.82 2.56
C GLU A 295 -18.82 -12.47 1.24
N ALA A 296 -18.29 -13.64 0.89
CA ALA A 296 -18.68 -14.39 -0.30
C ALA A 296 -20.16 -14.83 -0.24
N PHE A 297 -20.67 -15.21 0.93
CA PHE A 297 -22.09 -15.50 1.11
C PHE A 297 -22.96 -14.27 0.81
N GLN A 298 -22.59 -13.10 1.32
CA GLN A 298 -23.33 -11.86 1.07
C GLN A 298 -23.30 -11.43 -0.40
N VAL A 299 -22.20 -11.69 -1.12
CA VAL A 299 -22.05 -11.32 -2.55
C VAL A 299 -22.72 -12.34 -3.48
N ALA A 300 -22.47 -13.64 -3.28
CA ALA A 300 -22.90 -14.70 -4.18
C ALA A 300 -24.29 -15.27 -3.84
N GLY A 301 -24.77 -15.08 -2.61
CA GLY A 301 -26.02 -15.65 -2.11
C GLY A 301 -26.01 -17.18 -1.97
N ASP A 302 -24.84 -17.83 -2.08
CA ASP A 302 -24.70 -19.29 -2.07
C ASP A 302 -24.73 -19.84 -0.63
N PRO A 303 -25.74 -20.66 -0.25
CA PRO A 303 -25.86 -21.17 1.12
C PRO A 303 -24.68 -22.03 1.57
N SER A 304 -23.89 -22.60 0.65
CA SER A 304 -22.71 -23.39 1.03
C SER A 304 -21.64 -22.54 1.73
N TYR A 305 -21.46 -21.28 1.35
CA TYR A 305 -20.53 -20.38 2.04
C TYR A 305 -21.00 -20.03 3.45
N ARG A 306 -22.32 -19.90 3.65
CA ARG A 306 -22.93 -19.75 4.99
C ARG A 306 -22.60 -20.96 5.85
N GLN A 307 -22.74 -22.17 5.30
CA GLN A 307 -22.46 -23.42 6.01
C GLN A 307 -20.99 -23.49 6.43
N ILE A 308 -20.04 -23.30 5.51
CA ILE A 308 -18.60 -23.35 5.82
C ILE A 308 -18.21 -22.30 6.86
N ALA A 309 -18.71 -21.06 6.75
CA ALA A 309 -18.46 -20.04 7.77
C ALA A 309 -19.00 -20.45 9.16
N THR A 310 -20.19 -21.06 9.21
CA THR A 310 -20.81 -21.51 10.47
C THR A 310 -20.02 -22.66 11.08
N GLU A 311 -19.66 -23.68 10.30
CA GLU A 311 -18.89 -24.84 10.76
C GLU A 311 -17.49 -24.45 11.26
N LEU A 312 -16.85 -23.47 10.60
CA LEU A 312 -15.58 -22.91 11.05
C LEU A 312 -15.73 -22.19 12.41
N LEU A 313 -16.71 -21.30 12.57
CA LEU A 313 -16.94 -20.62 13.85
C LEU A 313 -17.30 -21.62 14.95
N ASP A 314 -18.10 -22.65 14.64
CA ASP A 314 -18.45 -23.72 15.57
C ASP A 314 -17.24 -24.59 15.97
N TYR A 315 -16.28 -24.81 15.06
CA TYR A 315 -14.99 -25.43 15.39
C TYR A 315 -14.24 -24.59 16.45
N ILE A 316 -14.16 -23.27 16.26
CA ILE A 316 -13.48 -22.38 17.21
C ILE A 316 -14.16 -22.40 18.59
N LEU A 317 -15.49 -22.32 18.63
CA LEU A 317 -16.25 -22.38 19.88
C LEU A 317 -16.05 -23.72 20.62
N ARG A 318 -15.89 -24.81 19.88
CA ARG A 318 -15.84 -26.16 20.43
C ARG A 318 -14.44 -26.58 20.86
N GLU A 319 -13.41 -26.22 20.09
CA GLU A 319 -12.06 -26.78 20.24
C GLU A 319 -11.00 -25.74 20.59
N MET A 320 -11.21 -24.46 20.26
CA MET A 320 -10.19 -23.41 20.40
C MET A 320 -10.56 -22.33 21.43
N THR A 321 -11.59 -22.54 22.25
CA THR A 321 -12.05 -21.55 23.24
C THR A 321 -11.59 -21.90 24.64
N ALA A 322 -10.90 -20.97 25.30
CA ALA A 322 -10.46 -21.07 26.69
C ALA A 322 -11.64 -20.89 27.66
N LEU A 323 -11.54 -21.49 28.85
CA LEU A 323 -12.55 -21.35 29.90
C LEU A 323 -12.65 -19.90 30.39
N GLU A 324 -11.55 -19.16 30.34
CA GLU A 324 -11.46 -17.75 30.73
C GLU A 324 -12.09 -16.80 29.71
N GLY A 325 -12.34 -17.26 28.48
CA GLY A 325 -13.13 -16.56 27.47
C GLY A 325 -12.39 -16.20 26.18
N GLY A 326 -11.05 -16.15 26.18
CA GLY A 326 -10.26 -15.96 24.96
C GLY A 326 -10.15 -17.23 24.10
N PHE A 327 -9.46 -17.11 22.97
CA PHE A 327 -9.24 -18.18 22.00
C PHE A 327 -7.76 -18.58 21.96
N TYR A 328 -7.52 -19.89 21.88
CA TYR A 328 -6.20 -20.51 21.77
C TYR A 328 -5.55 -20.25 20.41
N SER A 329 -4.22 -20.28 20.37
CA SER A 329 -3.42 -19.88 19.22
C SER A 329 -3.45 -20.87 18.06
N ALA A 330 -3.20 -22.15 18.33
CA ALA A 330 -3.04 -23.15 17.27
C ALA A 330 -3.26 -24.59 17.75
N THR A 331 -3.49 -25.49 16.80
CA THR A 331 -3.39 -26.95 16.96
C THR A 331 -2.25 -27.47 16.08
N ASP A 332 -1.39 -28.30 16.65
CA ASP A 332 -0.23 -28.92 15.98
C ASP A 332 -0.65 -29.82 14.81
N ALA A 333 0.27 -30.04 13.87
CA ALA A 333 0.11 -30.96 12.76
C ALA A 333 0.32 -32.43 13.19
N ASP A 334 1.17 -32.66 14.20
CA ASP A 334 1.59 -33.98 14.64
C ASP A 334 0.69 -34.56 15.74
N SER A 335 0.38 -35.86 15.62
CA SER A 335 -0.27 -36.65 16.67
C SER A 335 0.52 -37.95 16.86
N GLU A 336 0.97 -38.20 18.09
CA GLU A 336 1.88 -39.33 18.41
C GLU A 336 3.16 -39.32 17.56
N GLY A 337 3.69 -38.12 17.25
CA GLY A 337 4.90 -37.93 16.43
C GLY A 337 4.71 -38.23 14.94
N VAL A 338 3.47 -38.34 14.47
CA VAL A 338 3.14 -38.56 13.05
C VAL A 338 2.17 -37.47 12.58
N GLU A 339 2.58 -36.72 11.57
CA GLU A 339 1.78 -35.66 10.94
C GLU A 339 0.43 -36.22 10.48
N GLY A 340 -0.68 -35.51 10.69
CA GLY A 340 -1.98 -35.86 10.11
C GLY A 340 -2.67 -37.13 10.62
N LYS A 341 -2.01 -37.96 11.44
CA LYS A 341 -2.52 -39.26 11.94
C LYS A 341 -3.92 -39.16 12.56
N PHE A 342 -4.20 -38.06 13.25
CA PHE A 342 -5.49 -37.79 13.87
C PHE A 342 -6.63 -37.68 12.84
N TYR A 343 -6.36 -37.15 11.64
CA TYR A 343 -7.34 -36.71 10.66
C TYR A 343 -7.66 -37.74 9.56
N VAL A 344 -6.80 -38.74 9.36
CA VAL A 344 -6.90 -39.70 8.23
C VAL A 344 -7.60 -41.01 8.58
N TRP A 345 -8.22 -41.64 7.58
CA TRP A 345 -9.11 -42.80 7.75
C TRP A 345 -8.89 -43.89 6.71
N THR A 346 -9.24 -45.12 7.09
CA THR A 346 -9.40 -46.26 6.18
C THR A 346 -10.88 -46.67 6.09
N PRO A 347 -11.32 -47.33 5.00
CA PRO A 347 -12.70 -47.82 4.90
C PRO A 347 -13.10 -48.75 6.05
N ALA A 348 -12.17 -49.60 6.53
CA ALA A 348 -12.42 -50.52 7.63
C ALA A 348 -12.67 -49.81 8.97
N GLU A 349 -11.95 -48.72 9.25
CA GLU A 349 -12.19 -47.89 10.43
C GLU A 349 -13.58 -47.24 10.37
N ILE A 350 -14.02 -46.76 9.19
CA ILE A 350 -15.35 -46.17 9.01
C ILE A 350 -16.46 -47.23 9.14
N GLU A 351 -16.27 -48.42 8.55
CA GLU A 351 -17.21 -49.53 8.66
C GLU A 351 -17.39 -49.99 10.12
N ALA A 352 -16.32 -50.01 10.91
CA ALA A 352 -16.40 -50.33 12.33
C ALA A 352 -17.24 -49.34 13.14
N ILE A 353 -17.36 -48.09 12.69
CA ILE A 353 -18.13 -47.03 13.36
C ILE A 353 -19.59 -46.99 12.89
N LEU A 354 -19.80 -47.08 11.57
CA LEU A 354 -21.09 -46.79 10.95
C LEU A 354 -21.88 -48.04 10.51
N GLY A 355 -21.22 -49.19 10.41
CA GLY A 355 -21.74 -50.37 9.73
C GLY A 355 -21.66 -50.26 8.21
N GLN A 356 -21.83 -51.40 7.53
CA GLN A 356 -21.46 -51.58 6.12
C GLN A 356 -22.13 -50.59 5.14
N GLU A 357 -23.44 -50.41 5.21
CA GLU A 357 -24.18 -49.61 4.21
C GLU A 357 -23.97 -48.09 4.38
N GLU A 358 -23.94 -47.61 5.62
CA GLU A 358 -23.63 -46.20 5.91
C GLU A 358 -22.16 -45.89 5.60
N ALA A 359 -21.24 -46.82 5.92
CA ALA A 359 -19.84 -46.67 5.56
C ALA A 359 -19.63 -46.64 4.04
N ARG A 360 -20.37 -47.46 3.27
CA ARG A 360 -20.34 -47.42 1.79
C ARG A 360 -20.69 -46.03 1.26
N ARG A 361 -21.73 -45.39 1.81
CA ARG A 361 -22.17 -44.04 1.43
C ARG A 361 -21.16 -42.98 1.85
N PHE A 362 -20.71 -43.05 3.10
CA PHE A 362 -19.74 -42.12 3.70
C PHE A 362 -18.39 -42.14 2.96
N CYS A 363 -17.82 -43.33 2.74
CA CYS A 363 -16.56 -43.49 2.03
C CYS A 363 -16.65 -43.03 0.57
N ALA A 364 -17.78 -43.26 -0.09
CA ALA A 364 -17.99 -42.80 -1.46
C ALA A 364 -18.12 -41.27 -1.57
N TYR A 365 -18.70 -40.63 -0.55
CA TYR A 365 -18.85 -39.17 -0.50
C TYR A 365 -17.54 -38.46 -0.20
N TYR A 366 -16.79 -38.92 0.82
CA TYR A 366 -15.53 -38.31 1.27
C TYR A 366 -14.26 -38.89 0.62
N ASP A 367 -14.41 -39.70 -0.44
CA ASP A 367 -13.31 -40.33 -1.19
C ASP A 367 -12.34 -41.13 -0.29
N ILE A 368 -12.90 -41.86 0.68
CA ILE A 368 -12.15 -42.78 1.55
C ILE A 368 -12.02 -44.12 0.86
N THR A 369 -10.79 -44.50 0.48
CA THR A 369 -10.54 -45.67 -0.37
C THR A 369 -9.55 -46.65 0.27
N PRO A 370 -9.54 -47.93 -0.14
CA PRO A 370 -8.58 -48.90 0.38
C PRO A 370 -7.11 -48.56 0.10
N THR A 371 -6.82 -47.84 -0.99
CA THR A 371 -5.45 -47.41 -1.33
C THR A 371 -5.02 -46.13 -0.61
N GLY A 372 -5.99 -45.36 -0.10
CA GLY A 372 -5.75 -44.04 0.42
C GLY A 372 -5.47 -42.98 -0.67
N ASN A 373 -5.38 -41.73 -0.25
CA ASN A 373 -4.89 -40.60 -1.03
C ASN A 373 -3.65 -39.93 -0.40
N TRP A 374 -3.21 -40.42 0.77
CA TRP A 374 -2.04 -39.95 1.49
C TRP A 374 -1.50 -41.05 2.42
N GLU A 375 -0.25 -41.47 2.23
CA GLU A 375 0.45 -42.49 3.04
C GLU A 375 -0.35 -43.78 3.33
N GLY A 376 -1.09 -44.27 2.33
CA GLY A 376 -1.91 -45.49 2.46
C GLY A 376 -3.22 -45.31 3.25
N ARG A 377 -3.56 -44.08 3.65
CA ARG A 377 -4.82 -43.68 4.27
C ARG A 377 -5.50 -42.58 3.46
N SER A 378 -6.75 -42.28 3.75
CA SER A 378 -7.49 -41.21 3.09
C SER A 378 -7.66 -40.00 3.99
N ILE A 379 -7.25 -38.84 3.48
CA ILE A 379 -7.72 -37.52 3.88
C ILE A 379 -9.14 -37.35 3.31
N PRO A 380 -10.17 -37.21 4.16
CA PRO A 380 -11.53 -36.95 3.70
C PRO A 380 -11.59 -35.70 2.81
N ASN A 381 -12.20 -35.82 1.63
CA ASN A 381 -12.38 -34.71 0.68
C ASN A 381 -13.60 -34.94 -0.22
N ILE A 382 -14.15 -33.90 -0.84
CA ILE A 382 -15.33 -33.98 -1.70
C ILE A 382 -14.91 -33.86 -3.16
N ARG A 383 -14.40 -34.96 -3.74
CA ARG A 383 -13.96 -35.01 -5.14
C ARG A 383 -15.11 -35.02 -6.16
N ARG A 384 -16.27 -35.54 -5.77
CA ARG A 384 -17.45 -35.70 -6.63
C ARG A 384 -18.63 -34.96 -6.01
N THR A 385 -19.50 -34.40 -6.84
CA THR A 385 -20.71 -33.75 -6.34
C THR A 385 -21.64 -34.78 -5.69
N ALA A 386 -22.48 -34.35 -4.74
CA ALA A 386 -23.47 -35.21 -4.12
C ALA A 386 -24.35 -35.94 -5.15
N ALA A 387 -24.71 -35.26 -6.24
CA ALA A 387 -25.46 -35.85 -7.36
C ALA A 387 -24.70 -36.99 -8.05
N GLN A 388 -23.40 -36.83 -8.30
CA GLN A 388 -22.58 -37.89 -8.91
C GLN A 388 -22.42 -39.10 -7.98
N VAL A 389 -22.25 -38.85 -6.69
CA VAL A 389 -22.13 -39.92 -5.68
C VAL A 389 -23.46 -40.66 -5.53
N ALA A 390 -24.57 -39.94 -5.40
CA ALA A 390 -25.91 -40.51 -5.29
C ALA A 390 -26.25 -41.40 -6.49
N ALA A 391 -25.99 -40.91 -7.71
CA ALA A 391 -26.17 -41.70 -8.94
C ALA A 391 -25.32 -42.98 -8.96
N LYS A 392 -24.07 -42.92 -8.51
CA LYS A 392 -23.18 -44.10 -8.42
C LYS A 392 -23.67 -45.11 -7.38
N LEU A 393 -24.26 -44.64 -6.28
CA LEU A 393 -24.70 -45.47 -5.18
C LEU A 393 -26.12 -46.01 -5.34
N GLY A 394 -26.89 -45.48 -6.31
CA GLY A 394 -28.28 -45.84 -6.56
C GLY A 394 -29.27 -45.27 -5.54
N VAL A 395 -28.96 -44.10 -4.97
CA VAL A 395 -29.79 -43.40 -3.95
C VAL A 395 -30.15 -41.99 -4.42
N SER A 396 -31.09 -41.33 -3.76
CA SER A 396 -31.37 -39.90 -4.03
C SER A 396 -30.32 -38.99 -3.39
N VAL A 397 -30.21 -37.74 -3.86
CA VAL A 397 -29.29 -36.74 -3.28
C VAL A 397 -29.68 -36.42 -1.85
N GLU A 398 -30.97 -36.32 -1.57
CA GLU A 398 -31.55 -36.07 -0.26
C GLU A 398 -31.28 -37.23 0.70
N GLU A 399 -31.40 -38.47 0.22
CA GLU A 399 -31.07 -39.67 1.00
C GLU A 399 -29.58 -39.72 1.36
N LEU A 400 -28.70 -39.38 0.40
CA LEU A 400 -27.27 -39.30 0.64
C LEU A 400 -26.95 -38.20 1.66
N ALA A 401 -27.49 -36.99 1.49
CA ALA A 401 -27.30 -35.87 2.42
C ALA A 401 -27.75 -36.24 3.84
N ALA A 402 -28.95 -36.80 4.00
CA ALA A 402 -29.47 -37.23 5.29
C ALA A 402 -28.65 -38.37 5.93
N SER A 403 -27.99 -39.20 5.11
CA SER A 403 -27.04 -40.21 5.58
C SER A 403 -25.76 -39.56 6.10
N ILE A 404 -25.18 -38.60 5.38
CA ILE A 404 -23.99 -37.85 5.81
C ILE A 404 -24.26 -37.06 7.10
N ASP A 405 -25.37 -36.31 7.18
CA ASP A 405 -25.75 -35.53 8.36
C ASP A 405 -25.86 -36.38 9.63
N ARG A 406 -26.36 -37.62 9.49
CA ARG A 406 -26.49 -38.57 10.61
C ARG A 406 -25.16 -39.23 11.00
N THR A 407 -24.23 -39.37 10.07
CA THR A 407 -23.04 -40.22 10.23
C THR A 407 -21.77 -39.44 10.53
N GLN A 408 -21.60 -38.24 9.96
CA GLN A 408 -20.44 -37.38 10.21
C GLN A 408 -20.22 -37.11 11.71
N PRO A 409 -21.25 -36.78 12.54
CA PRO A 409 -21.06 -36.61 13.98
C PRO A 409 -20.57 -37.88 14.69
N LYS A 410 -20.97 -39.07 14.23
CA LYS A 410 -20.51 -40.34 14.82
C LYS A 410 -19.03 -40.60 14.53
N VAL A 411 -18.58 -40.28 13.32
CA VAL A 411 -17.17 -40.37 12.94
C VAL A 411 -16.33 -39.35 13.70
N TYR A 412 -16.86 -38.13 13.89
CA TYR A 412 -16.23 -37.13 14.74
C TYR A 412 -16.08 -37.60 16.20
N GLU A 413 -17.14 -38.16 16.81
CA GLU A 413 -17.07 -38.72 18.17
C GLU A 413 -16.10 -39.90 18.29
N ALA A 414 -15.96 -40.71 17.23
CA ALA A 414 -14.93 -41.74 17.18
C ALA A 414 -13.51 -41.12 17.10
N ARG A 415 -13.32 -40.05 16.34
CA ARG A 415 -12.05 -39.32 16.22
C ARG A 415 -11.60 -38.75 17.56
N ARG A 416 -12.53 -38.19 18.35
CA ARG A 416 -12.25 -37.62 19.68
C ARG A 416 -11.66 -38.62 20.69
N LYS A 417 -11.73 -39.92 20.42
CA LYS A 417 -11.13 -40.97 21.24
C LYS A 417 -9.68 -41.29 20.85
N ARG A 418 -9.18 -40.74 19.73
CA ARG A 418 -7.77 -40.81 19.34
C ARG A 418 -6.97 -39.81 20.19
N VAL A 419 -5.65 -39.99 20.22
CA VAL A 419 -4.75 -38.98 20.80
C VAL A 419 -4.86 -37.71 19.95
N PRO A 420 -5.23 -36.55 20.52
CA PRO A 420 -5.31 -35.32 19.74
C PRO A 420 -3.91 -34.76 19.47
N PRO A 421 -3.75 -33.93 18.41
CA PRO A 421 -2.54 -33.13 18.25
C PRO A 421 -2.34 -32.18 19.43
N GLY A 422 -1.10 -31.71 19.62
CA GLY A 422 -0.77 -30.72 20.64
C GLY A 422 -1.59 -29.43 20.47
N LEU A 423 -2.05 -28.85 21.57
CA LEU A 423 -2.75 -27.57 21.57
C LEU A 423 -1.79 -26.47 22.06
N ASP A 424 -1.53 -25.46 21.24
CA ASP A 424 -0.94 -24.21 21.72
C ASP A 424 -2.04 -23.36 22.34
N ASP A 425 -2.23 -23.55 23.65
CA ASP A 425 -3.24 -22.91 24.48
C ASP A 425 -2.86 -21.49 24.92
N LYS A 426 -1.84 -20.90 24.30
CA LYS A 426 -1.52 -19.47 24.43
C LYS A 426 -2.64 -18.62 23.83
N ILE A 427 -2.93 -17.49 24.46
CA ILE A 427 -3.87 -16.48 23.97
C ILE A 427 -3.07 -15.25 23.55
N LEU A 428 -3.07 -14.95 22.25
CA LEU A 428 -2.41 -13.78 21.68
C LEU A 428 -3.41 -12.67 21.37
N THR A 429 -3.12 -11.45 21.82
CA THR A 429 -4.03 -10.30 21.71
C THR A 429 -4.41 -10.00 20.26
N ALA A 430 -3.45 -9.93 19.32
CA ALA A 430 -3.75 -9.65 17.91
C ALA A 430 -4.66 -10.72 17.27
N TRP A 431 -4.34 -12.00 17.46
CA TRP A 431 -5.09 -13.11 16.83
C TRP A 431 -6.50 -13.23 17.41
N ASN A 432 -6.64 -12.96 18.70
CA ASN A 432 -7.95 -12.86 19.32
C ASN A 432 -8.74 -11.65 18.82
N GLY A 433 -8.08 -10.51 18.55
CA GLY A 433 -8.71 -9.37 17.89
C GLY A 433 -9.30 -9.73 16.52
N LEU A 434 -8.56 -10.49 15.71
CA LEU A 434 -9.07 -11.03 14.43
C LEU A 434 -10.27 -11.97 14.63
N MET A 435 -10.22 -12.87 15.63
CA MET A 435 -11.32 -13.79 15.88
C MET A 435 -12.55 -13.10 16.49
N VAL A 436 -12.37 -12.07 17.33
CA VAL A 436 -13.46 -11.22 17.82
C VAL A 436 -14.17 -10.54 16.65
N SER A 437 -13.41 -10.00 15.68
CA SER A 437 -13.96 -9.48 14.42
C SER A 437 -14.77 -10.54 13.66
N ALA A 438 -14.21 -11.74 13.46
CA ALA A 438 -14.87 -12.83 12.74
C ALA A 438 -16.17 -13.29 13.42
N MET A 439 -16.18 -13.41 14.75
CA MET A 439 -17.37 -13.78 15.54
C MET A 439 -18.44 -12.67 15.51
N ALA A 440 -18.04 -11.39 15.61
CA ALA A 440 -18.94 -10.26 15.48
C ALA A 440 -19.60 -10.21 14.10
N GLU A 441 -18.82 -10.37 13.04
CA GLU A 441 -19.33 -10.46 11.66
C GLU A 441 -20.21 -11.70 11.46
N GLY A 442 -19.86 -12.83 12.08
CA GLY A 442 -20.67 -14.03 12.12
C GLY A 442 -22.07 -13.77 12.69
N TYR A 443 -22.18 -13.03 13.79
CA TYR A 443 -23.49 -12.61 14.31
C TYR A 443 -24.20 -11.63 13.38
N ARG A 444 -23.50 -10.63 12.85
CA ARG A 444 -24.09 -9.61 11.96
C ARG A 444 -24.70 -10.23 10.70
N VAL A 445 -24.02 -11.21 10.10
CA VAL A 445 -24.43 -11.85 8.84
C VAL A 445 -25.38 -13.03 9.06
N LEU A 446 -25.12 -13.88 10.05
CA LEU A 446 -25.87 -15.13 10.27
C LEU A 446 -27.06 -14.98 11.22
N GLY A 447 -27.03 -13.96 12.10
CA GLY A 447 -28.05 -13.74 13.13
C GLY A 447 -27.96 -14.67 14.35
N GLU A 448 -26.89 -15.46 14.47
CA GLU A 448 -26.74 -16.47 15.52
C GLU A 448 -26.08 -15.90 16.78
N ARG A 449 -26.86 -15.78 17.87
CA ARG A 449 -26.44 -15.08 19.09
C ARG A 449 -25.17 -15.64 19.75
N ARG A 450 -24.92 -16.94 19.61
CA ARG A 450 -23.72 -17.62 20.14
C ARG A 450 -22.40 -16.98 19.68
N HIS A 451 -22.36 -16.43 18.45
CA HIS A 451 -21.17 -15.76 17.94
C HIS A 451 -20.95 -14.40 18.62
N LEU A 452 -22.02 -13.62 18.82
CA LEU A 452 -21.92 -12.36 19.56
C LEU A 452 -21.47 -12.60 21.00
N ASP A 453 -22.08 -13.58 21.68
CA ASP A 453 -21.75 -13.87 23.07
C ASP A 453 -20.29 -14.34 23.22
N ALA A 454 -19.75 -15.09 22.25
CA ALA A 454 -18.34 -15.46 22.22
C ALA A 454 -17.42 -14.26 21.99
N ALA A 455 -17.76 -13.37 21.04
CA ALA A 455 -17.00 -12.14 20.80
C ALA A 455 -16.96 -11.23 22.04
N VAL A 456 -18.10 -11.07 22.72
CA VAL A 456 -18.24 -10.33 23.99
C VAL A 456 -17.33 -10.93 25.07
N ARG A 457 -17.39 -12.25 25.29
CA ARG A 457 -16.56 -12.92 26.30
C ARG A 457 -15.07 -12.76 26.03
N ALA A 458 -14.64 -12.96 24.78
CA ALA A 458 -13.24 -12.81 24.41
C ALA A 458 -12.76 -11.36 24.55
N ALA A 459 -13.55 -10.38 24.07
CA ALA A 459 -13.22 -8.97 24.22
C ALA A 459 -13.13 -8.55 25.69
N ASP A 460 -14.07 -8.99 26.52
CA ASP A 460 -14.08 -8.70 27.96
C ASP A 460 -12.85 -9.31 28.65
N PHE A 461 -12.51 -10.55 28.32
CA PHE A 461 -11.30 -11.22 28.83
C PHE A 461 -10.02 -10.45 28.47
N LEU A 462 -9.86 -10.04 27.22
CA LEU A 462 -8.69 -9.27 26.77
C LEU A 462 -8.61 -7.92 27.50
N LEU A 463 -9.73 -7.20 27.59
CA LEU A 463 -9.80 -5.90 28.26
C LEU A 463 -9.64 -6.00 29.79
N SER A 464 -9.96 -7.13 30.42
CA SER A 464 -9.76 -7.31 31.86
C SER A 464 -8.38 -7.82 32.23
N THR A 465 -7.77 -8.64 31.36
CA THR A 465 -6.60 -9.45 31.70
C THR A 465 -5.34 -8.98 30.98
N LEU A 466 -5.46 -8.54 29.72
CA LEU A 466 -4.32 -8.15 28.87
C LEU A 466 -4.17 -6.62 28.80
N LEU A 467 -5.20 -5.85 29.15
CA LEU A 467 -5.11 -4.40 29.28
C LEU A 467 -4.64 -4.01 30.69
N ARG A 468 -3.50 -3.33 30.76
CA ARG A 468 -2.93 -2.82 32.00
C ARG A 468 -3.66 -1.56 32.48
N PRO A 469 -3.59 -1.23 33.79
CA PRO A 469 -4.19 -0.01 34.34
C PRO A 469 -3.68 1.30 33.72
N ASP A 470 -2.48 1.30 33.14
CA ASP A 470 -1.89 2.45 32.43
C ASP A 470 -2.35 2.57 30.96
N GLY A 471 -3.25 1.69 30.52
CA GLY A 471 -3.81 1.66 29.16
C GLY A 471 -2.93 0.93 28.14
N ARG A 472 -1.85 0.27 28.55
CA ARG A 472 -1.01 -0.53 27.65
C ARG A 472 -1.51 -1.97 27.57
N LEU A 473 -1.42 -2.56 26.38
CA LEU A 473 -1.72 -3.98 26.17
C LEU A 473 -0.50 -4.86 26.45
N LEU A 474 -0.79 -6.08 26.87
CA LEU A 474 0.13 -7.21 26.89
C LEU A 474 -0.12 -8.10 25.67
N ARG A 475 0.94 -8.77 25.19
CA ARG A 475 0.88 -9.60 23.98
C ARG A 475 0.22 -10.95 24.24
N THR A 476 0.64 -11.63 25.30
CA THR A 476 0.41 -13.05 25.49
C THR A 476 -0.14 -13.34 26.89
N TYR A 477 -1.09 -14.27 26.96
CA TYR A 477 -1.56 -14.88 28.20
C TYR A 477 -1.52 -16.40 28.08
N ARG A 478 -1.05 -17.06 29.14
CA ARG A 478 -1.21 -18.50 29.30
C ARG A 478 -1.15 -18.89 30.77
N SER A 479 -1.99 -19.84 31.19
CA SER A 479 -1.95 -20.42 32.55
C SER A 479 -1.94 -19.38 33.68
N GLY A 480 -2.78 -18.33 33.56
CA GLY A 480 -2.90 -17.27 34.57
C GLY A 480 -1.85 -16.17 34.50
N VAL A 481 -0.91 -16.24 33.56
CA VAL A 481 0.18 -15.26 33.41
C VAL A 481 0.02 -14.47 32.12
N ALA A 482 -0.29 -13.18 32.24
CA ALA A 482 -0.22 -12.21 31.15
C ALA A 482 1.13 -11.50 31.17
N HIS A 483 1.85 -11.47 30.05
CA HIS A 483 3.18 -10.87 29.97
C HIS A 483 3.55 -10.42 28.54
N LEU A 484 4.75 -9.83 28.43
CA LEU A 484 5.31 -9.14 27.26
C LEU A 484 4.52 -7.90 26.81
N ASN A 485 5.25 -6.84 26.45
CA ASN A 485 4.62 -5.66 25.87
C ASN A 485 3.97 -6.00 24.53
N ALA A 486 2.79 -5.45 24.28
CA ALA A 486 2.08 -5.62 23.02
C ALA A 486 2.73 -4.84 21.87
N TYR A 487 2.66 -5.41 20.68
CA TYR A 487 3.11 -4.85 19.41
C TYR A 487 1.98 -4.08 18.71
N LEU A 488 2.31 -3.33 17.66
CA LEU A 488 1.32 -2.58 16.88
C LEU A 488 0.12 -3.45 16.47
N GLU A 489 0.39 -4.68 16.01
CA GLU A 489 -0.66 -5.62 15.58
C GLU A 489 -1.68 -5.95 16.68
N ASP A 490 -1.27 -5.99 17.95
CA ASP A 490 -2.17 -6.28 19.06
C ASP A 490 -3.16 -5.14 19.26
N TYR A 491 -2.67 -3.90 19.25
CA TYR A 491 -3.54 -2.72 19.32
C TYR A 491 -4.44 -2.65 18.10
N ALA A 492 -3.87 -2.83 16.90
CA ALA A 492 -4.58 -2.67 15.63
C ALA A 492 -5.71 -3.70 15.48
N CYS A 493 -5.40 -4.99 15.63
CA CYS A 493 -6.37 -6.07 15.46
C CYS A 493 -7.43 -6.06 16.56
N LEU A 494 -7.07 -5.80 17.82
CA LEU A 494 -8.07 -5.67 18.90
C LEU A 494 -8.97 -4.45 18.68
N CYS A 495 -8.40 -3.31 18.26
CA CYS A 495 -9.18 -2.13 17.93
C CYS A 495 -10.18 -2.40 16.79
N GLU A 496 -9.75 -3.02 15.69
CA GLU A 496 -10.67 -3.39 14.60
C GLU A 496 -11.76 -4.37 15.08
N GLY A 497 -11.39 -5.39 15.87
CA GLY A 497 -12.34 -6.34 16.45
C GLY A 497 -13.36 -5.69 17.39
N LEU A 498 -12.96 -4.71 18.19
CA LEU A 498 -13.86 -3.95 19.07
C LEU A 498 -14.82 -3.04 18.29
N ILE A 499 -14.37 -2.46 17.17
CA ILE A 499 -15.24 -1.70 16.26
C ILE A 499 -16.26 -2.65 15.63
N ASP A 500 -15.84 -3.81 15.12
CA ASP A 500 -16.74 -4.81 14.54
C ASP A 500 -17.75 -5.35 15.56
N LEU A 501 -17.31 -5.61 16.79
CA LEU A 501 -18.18 -6.03 17.89
C LEU A 501 -19.26 -4.98 18.18
N TYR A 502 -18.88 -3.70 18.26
CA TYR A 502 -19.85 -2.61 18.40
C TYR A 502 -20.81 -2.55 17.20
N GLU A 503 -20.30 -2.58 15.97
CA GLU A 503 -21.11 -2.49 14.76
C GLU A 503 -22.07 -3.69 14.57
N ALA A 504 -21.73 -4.85 15.11
CA ALA A 504 -22.57 -6.04 15.11
C ALA A 504 -23.76 -5.96 16.08
N GLY A 505 -23.72 -5.03 17.05
CA GLY A 505 -24.74 -4.83 18.09
C GLY A 505 -24.23 -4.95 19.54
N GLY A 506 -22.92 -5.00 19.74
CA GLY A 506 -22.29 -4.92 21.06
C GLY A 506 -22.45 -3.54 21.71
N GLU A 507 -22.20 -3.48 23.03
CA GLU A 507 -22.35 -2.23 23.79
C GLU A 507 -21.39 -1.11 23.33
N THR A 508 -21.83 0.14 23.44
CA THR A 508 -21.02 1.34 23.11
C THR A 508 -19.66 1.39 23.84
N ARG A 509 -19.52 0.71 24.98
CA ARG A 509 -18.23 0.63 25.70
C ARG A 509 -17.11 0.05 24.84
N TYR A 510 -17.40 -0.91 23.95
CA TYR A 510 -16.39 -1.49 23.08
C TYR A 510 -15.82 -0.47 22.09
N LEU A 511 -16.68 0.40 21.53
CA LEU A 511 -16.21 1.50 20.68
C LEU A 511 -15.36 2.50 21.48
N ARG A 512 -15.71 2.78 22.75
CA ARG A 512 -14.89 3.65 23.61
C ARG A 512 -13.52 3.06 23.91
N GLU A 513 -13.42 1.75 24.15
CA GLU A 513 -12.13 1.09 24.32
C GLU A 513 -11.34 1.06 23.01
N ALA A 514 -11.99 0.83 21.86
CA ALA A 514 -11.35 0.94 20.55
C ALA A 514 -10.74 2.33 20.33
N VAL A 515 -11.46 3.40 20.72
CA VAL A 515 -10.96 4.79 20.69
C VAL A 515 -9.71 4.95 21.55
N ARG A 516 -9.69 4.42 22.78
CA ARG A 516 -8.52 4.49 23.66
C ARG A 516 -7.31 3.76 23.06
N LEU A 517 -7.51 2.58 22.47
CA LEU A 517 -6.45 1.84 21.78
C LEU A 517 -5.95 2.60 20.54
N ALA A 518 -6.85 3.20 19.77
CA ALA A 518 -6.51 4.01 18.60
C ALA A 518 -5.70 5.26 18.96
N GLU A 519 -5.95 5.90 20.11
CA GLU A 519 -5.15 7.02 20.59
C GLU A 519 -3.68 6.63 20.88
N ARG A 520 -3.44 5.38 21.29
CA ARG A 520 -2.09 4.86 21.54
C ARG A 520 -1.31 4.63 20.25
N MET A 521 -1.94 4.27 19.13
CA MET A 521 -1.21 3.89 17.91
C MET A 521 -0.32 5.05 17.37
N PRO A 522 -0.84 6.27 17.10
CA PRO A 522 0.02 7.39 16.70
C PRO A 522 0.98 7.84 17.79
N GLY A 523 0.61 7.75 19.07
CA GLY A 523 1.47 8.20 20.17
C GLY A 523 2.70 7.30 20.38
N ASP A 524 2.50 5.98 20.39
CA ASP A 524 3.51 5.01 20.78
C ASP A 524 4.29 4.42 19.60
N PHE A 525 3.68 4.36 18.41
CA PHE A 525 4.22 3.59 17.27
C PHE A 525 4.56 4.42 16.05
N ALA A 526 4.08 5.67 15.92
CA ALA A 526 4.32 6.46 14.72
C ALA A 526 5.82 6.69 14.46
N ASP A 527 6.21 6.50 13.21
CA ASP A 527 7.44 7.04 12.65
C ASP A 527 7.13 8.39 11.99
N GLU A 528 7.52 9.47 12.66
CA GLU A 528 7.26 10.85 12.23
C GLU A 528 7.95 11.21 10.90
N GLU A 529 9.00 10.48 10.51
CA GLU A 529 9.71 10.74 9.25
C GLU A 529 8.95 10.18 8.04
N SER A 530 8.46 8.94 8.14
CA SER A 530 7.77 8.26 7.04
C SER A 530 6.24 8.41 7.06
N GLY A 531 5.64 8.56 8.24
CA GLY A 531 4.20 8.45 8.46
C GLY A 531 3.70 7.01 8.65
N ALA A 532 4.55 5.99 8.53
CA ALA A 532 4.23 4.60 8.87
C ALA A 532 4.33 4.36 10.39
N PHE A 533 3.96 3.15 10.81
CA PHE A 533 4.09 2.71 12.20
C PHE A 533 5.25 1.71 12.37
N HIS A 534 6.02 1.86 13.45
CA HIS A 534 6.91 0.82 13.94
C HIS A 534 6.11 -0.34 14.54
N THR A 535 6.69 -1.55 14.46
CA THR A 535 6.10 -2.76 15.06
C THR A 535 6.13 -2.70 16.58
N THR A 536 7.20 -2.13 17.14
CA THR A 536 7.40 -1.95 18.59
C THR A 536 7.05 -0.54 19.03
N SER A 537 6.54 -0.39 20.25
CA SER A 537 6.33 0.92 20.87
C SER A 537 7.66 1.57 21.29
N ARG A 538 7.64 2.87 21.58
CA ARG A 538 8.85 3.63 22.03
C ARG A 538 9.48 3.12 23.34
N ASP A 539 8.73 2.37 24.15
CA ASP A 539 9.15 1.81 25.43
C ASP A 539 9.53 0.32 25.39
N HIS A 540 9.55 -0.30 24.20
CA HIS A 540 10.15 -1.62 24.04
C HIS A 540 11.66 -1.58 24.29
N GLU A 541 12.24 -2.75 24.54
CA GLU A 541 13.70 -2.89 24.58
C GLU A 541 14.34 -2.44 23.26
N THR A 542 15.56 -1.90 23.35
CA THR A 542 16.27 -1.37 22.19
C THR A 542 17.01 -2.51 21.48
N LEU A 543 16.60 -2.80 20.24
CA LEU A 543 17.25 -3.76 19.33
C LEU A 543 18.09 -3.04 18.26
N ILE A 544 18.75 -3.79 17.38
CA ILE A 544 19.64 -3.24 16.34
C ILE A 544 18.93 -2.29 15.35
N LEU A 545 17.60 -2.44 15.20
CA LEU A 545 16.70 -1.55 14.45
C LEU A 545 15.24 -1.74 14.94
N ARG A 546 14.37 -0.75 14.71
CA ARG A 546 12.92 -0.86 14.94
C ARG A 546 12.21 -1.13 13.62
N TYR A 547 11.77 -2.37 13.43
CA TYR A 547 11.17 -2.82 12.18
C TYR A 547 9.81 -2.17 11.90
N ARG A 548 9.48 -2.00 10.60
CA ARG A 548 8.19 -1.50 10.12
C ARG A 548 7.62 -2.48 9.11
N GLU A 549 6.48 -3.07 9.44
CA GLU A 549 5.83 -4.04 8.57
C GLU A 549 4.83 -3.35 7.63
N GLY A 550 5.04 -3.52 6.33
CA GLY A 550 4.15 -2.97 5.30
C GLY A 550 3.30 -4.02 4.60
N THR A 551 3.94 -5.08 4.10
CA THR A 551 3.32 -6.15 3.31
C THR A 551 2.45 -7.05 4.17
N ASP A 552 1.33 -7.51 3.62
CA ASP A 552 0.53 -8.57 4.22
C ASP A 552 1.30 -9.90 4.16
N GLY A 553 1.30 -10.63 5.28
CA GLY A 553 1.81 -12.00 5.38
C GLY A 553 0.67 -13.01 5.46
N ALA A 554 0.82 -14.02 6.32
CA ALA A 554 -0.29 -14.89 6.71
C ALA A 554 -1.39 -14.12 7.46
N THR A 555 -1.00 -13.01 8.11
CA THR A 555 -1.90 -12.01 8.69
C THR A 555 -1.78 -10.69 7.92
N PRO A 556 -2.84 -9.85 7.90
CA PRO A 556 -2.72 -8.49 7.39
C PRO A 556 -1.67 -7.71 8.20
N SER A 557 -0.95 -6.78 7.55
CA SER A 557 0.10 -6.03 8.25
C SER A 557 -0.46 -5.15 9.36
N GLY A 558 0.27 -5.05 10.49
CA GLY A 558 -0.15 -4.21 11.61
C GLY A 558 -0.39 -2.75 11.21
N ASN A 559 0.41 -2.24 10.26
CA ASN A 559 0.27 -0.90 9.69
C ASN A 559 -1.06 -0.73 8.92
N ALA A 560 -1.43 -1.70 8.08
CA ALA A 560 -2.66 -1.64 7.29
C ALA A 560 -3.92 -1.79 8.17
N VAL A 561 -3.87 -2.66 9.19
CA VAL A 561 -4.96 -2.80 10.17
C VAL A 561 -5.11 -1.52 11.00
N ALA A 562 -4.02 -0.90 11.45
CA ALA A 562 -4.06 0.38 12.17
C ALA A 562 -4.68 1.48 11.31
N ALA A 563 -4.25 1.60 10.04
CA ALA A 563 -4.84 2.55 9.09
C ALA A 563 -6.35 2.29 8.88
N SER A 564 -6.77 1.02 8.82
CA SER A 564 -8.19 0.64 8.71
C SER A 564 -9.00 1.09 9.94
N ALA A 565 -8.52 0.79 11.14
CA ALA A 565 -9.18 1.16 12.39
C ALA A 565 -9.27 2.69 12.56
N LEU A 566 -8.17 3.41 12.34
CA LEU A 566 -8.12 4.87 12.38
C LEU A 566 -9.08 5.50 11.36
N THR A 567 -9.13 4.95 10.14
CA THR A 567 -10.06 5.42 9.10
C THR A 567 -11.50 5.26 9.56
N ARG A 568 -11.93 4.06 9.99
CA ARG A 568 -13.31 3.81 10.42
C ARG A 568 -13.71 4.69 11.61
N LEU A 569 -12.83 4.79 12.61
CA LEU A 569 -13.07 5.65 13.76
C LEU A 569 -13.12 7.14 13.40
N SER A 570 -12.33 7.58 12.42
CA SER A 570 -12.39 8.96 11.92
C SER A 570 -13.78 9.32 11.39
N PHE A 571 -14.48 8.38 10.76
CA PHE A 571 -15.86 8.59 10.30
C PHE A 571 -16.89 8.49 11.43
N HIS A 572 -16.72 7.55 12.38
CA HIS A 572 -17.59 7.48 13.57
C HIS A 572 -17.56 8.77 14.40
N LEU A 573 -16.37 9.37 14.54
CA LEU A 573 -16.12 10.48 15.47
C LEU A 573 -15.88 11.83 14.79
N ASN A 574 -15.85 11.88 13.46
CA ASN A 574 -15.48 13.07 12.68
C ASN A 574 -14.08 13.64 13.04
N ARG A 575 -13.07 12.77 13.12
CA ARG A 575 -11.67 13.11 13.50
C ARG A 575 -10.73 13.13 12.30
N GLU A 576 -10.53 14.31 11.71
CA GLU A 576 -9.71 14.49 10.50
C GLU A 576 -8.22 14.16 10.72
N GLU A 577 -7.70 14.30 11.93
CA GLU A 577 -6.33 13.91 12.28
C GLU A 577 -6.10 12.39 12.15
N TRP A 578 -7.12 11.56 12.41
CA TRP A 578 -7.02 10.11 12.27
C TRP A 578 -7.16 9.66 10.82
N ARG A 579 -7.97 10.37 10.04
CA ARG A 579 -8.00 10.19 8.59
C ARG A 579 -6.61 10.45 8.01
N ARG A 580 -6.02 11.60 8.30
CA ARG A 580 -4.66 11.96 7.84
C ARG A 580 -3.59 10.96 8.28
N ALA A 581 -3.62 10.49 9.53
CA ALA A 581 -2.70 9.44 9.98
C ALA A 581 -2.85 8.13 9.19
N ALA A 582 -4.08 7.73 8.85
CA ALA A 582 -4.31 6.56 7.99
C ALA A 582 -3.79 6.79 6.56
N GLU A 583 -4.05 7.96 5.96
CA GLU A 583 -3.52 8.32 4.64
C GLU A 583 -1.98 8.28 4.60
N GLN A 584 -1.32 8.80 5.65
CA GLN A 584 0.12 8.78 5.80
C GLN A 584 0.68 7.36 5.93
N ALA A 585 0.03 6.52 6.74
CA ALA A 585 0.44 5.12 6.93
C ALA A 585 0.35 4.31 5.64
N ILE A 586 -0.60 4.61 4.75
CA ILE A 586 -0.69 4.01 3.41
C ILE A 586 0.40 4.58 2.49
N SER A 587 0.49 5.92 2.39
CA SER A 587 1.44 6.56 1.48
C SER A 587 2.89 6.30 1.81
N ALA A 588 3.22 5.99 3.07
CA ALA A 588 4.56 5.58 3.49
C ALA A 588 5.07 4.34 2.72
N TYR A 589 4.16 3.49 2.26
CA TYR A 589 4.46 2.31 1.44
C TYR A 589 4.07 2.48 -0.04
N GLY A 590 3.73 3.69 -0.48
CA GLY A 590 3.19 3.92 -1.83
C GLY A 590 4.12 3.47 -2.95
N GLN A 591 5.44 3.59 -2.78
CA GLN A 591 6.42 3.07 -3.73
C GLN A 591 6.41 1.53 -3.80
N GLN A 592 6.38 0.85 -2.65
CA GLN A 592 6.29 -0.61 -2.60
C GLN A 592 4.95 -1.11 -3.14
N ILE A 593 3.85 -0.41 -2.84
CA ILE A 593 2.51 -0.73 -3.35
C ILE A 593 2.48 -0.59 -4.88
N ALA A 594 3.04 0.46 -5.45
CA ALA A 594 3.11 0.62 -6.91
C ALA A 594 3.90 -0.52 -7.57
N ARG A 595 4.97 -1.01 -6.92
CA ARG A 595 5.84 -2.08 -7.45
C ARG A 595 5.28 -3.49 -7.24
N TYR A 596 4.64 -3.75 -6.10
CA TYR A 596 4.16 -5.07 -5.67
C TYR A 596 2.74 -4.99 -5.07
N PRO A 597 1.73 -4.51 -5.81
CA PRO A 597 0.43 -4.16 -5.24
C PRO A 597 -0.32 -5.38 -4.64
N HIS A 598 -0.08 -6.57 -5.17
CA HIS A 598 -0.67 -7.83 -4.67
C HIS A 598 -0.28 -8.17 -3.22
N ALA A 599 0.88 -7.67 -2.73
CA ALA A 599 1.36 -7.91 -1.38
C ALA A 599 0.75 -6.97 -0.33
N PHE A 600 -0.19 -6.09 -0.72
CA PHE A 600 -0.76 -5.03 0.11
C PHE A 600 -2.29 -4.99 0.05
N ALA A 601 -2.93 -6.16 -0.04
CA ALA A 601 -4.38 -6.26 -0.23
C ALA A 601 -5.20 -5.56 0.87
N LYS A 602 -4.77 -5.64 2.14
CA LYS A 602 -5.42 -4.91 3.25
C LYS A 602 -5.25 -3.40 3.10
N SER A 603 -4.05 -2.91 2.77
CA SER A 603 -3.80 -1.49 2.51
C SER A 603 -4.66 -0.97 1.35
N LEU A 604 -4.79 -1.74 0.28
CA LEU A 604 -5.63 -1.39 -0.87
C LEU A 604 -7.13 -1.39 -0.53
N ALA A 605 -7.59 -2.24 0.40
CA ALA A 605 -8.94 -2.15 0.95
C ALA A 605 -9.16 -0.89 1.81
N VAL A 606 -8.11 -0.38 2.47
CA VAL A 606 -8.16 0.92 3.18
C VAL A 606 -8.17 2.09 2.18
N VAL A 607 -7.38 2.01 1.11
CA VAL A 607 -7.43 2.97 0.00
C VAL A 607 -8.84 3.05 -0.57
N ASP A 608 -9.46 1.90 -0.84
CA ASP A 608 -10.85 1.82 -1.29
C ASP A 608 -11.82 2.56 -0.34
N LEU A 609 -11.71 2.33 0.98
CA LEU A 609 -12.51 3.03 1.99
C LEU A 609 -12.27 4.55 2.02
N LEU A 610 -11.01 4.99 1.91
CA LEU A 610 -10.64 6.40 1.94
C LEU A 610 -11.08 7.15 0.67
N LEU A 611 -11.06 6.50 -0.50
CA LEU A 611 -11.51 7.07 -1.76
C LEU A 611 -13.04 7.17 -1.85
N GLU A 612 -13.75 6.11 -1.45
CA GLU A 612 -15.22 6.04 -1.58
C GLU A 612 -15.96 6.68 -0.40
N GLY A 613 -15.32 6.71 0.77
CA GLY A 613 -15.99 6.93 2.05
C GLY A 613 -16.92 5.78 2.44
N PRO A 614 -17.32 5.69 3.72
CA PRO A 614 -18.26 4.68 4.16
C PRO A 614 -19.70 5.04 3.77
N VAL A 615 -20.51 3.99 3.62
CA VAL A 615 -21.96 4.07 3.82
C VAL A 615 -22.20 4.18 5.32
N GLU A 616 -22.75 5.30 5.77
CA GLU A 616 -23.01 5.58 7.19
C GLU A 616 -24.41 5.08 7.57
N LEU A 617 -24.49 4.06 8.41
CA LEU A 617 -25.75 3.43 8.83
C LEU A 617 -26.06 3.79 10.28
N CYS A 618 -27.21 4.41 10.53
CA CYS A 618 -27.63 4.75 11.88
C CYS A 618 -28.90 3.98 12.26
N LEU A 619 -28.78 3.04 13.18
CA LEU A 619 -29.91 2.26 13.68
C LEU A 619 -30.45 2.87 14.99
N ILE A 620 -31.66 3.41 14.95
CA ILE A 620 -32.31 4.03 16.11
C ILE A 620 -33.45 3.14 16.59
N GLY A 621 -33.37 2.67 17.83
CA GLY A 621 -34.38 1.82 18.45
C GLY A 621 -33.82 0.93 19.55
N ASN A 622 -34.71 0.30 20.32
CA ASN A 622 -34.31 -0.69 21.30
C ASN A 622 -33.84 -1.98 20.58
N PRO A 623 -32.60 -2.46 20.80
CA PRO A 623 -32.09 -3.67 20.14
C PRO A 623 -32.92 -4.94 20.42
N ALA A 624 -33.71 -4.97 21.50
CA ALA A 624 -34.59 -6.10 21.82
C ALA A 624 -35.93 -6.05 21.06
N GLU A 625 -36.27 -4.95 20.40
CA GLU A 625 -37.50 -4.84 19.62
C GLU A 625 -37.37 -5.55 18.27
N ALA A 626 -38.40 -6.30 17.90
CA ALA A 626 -38.44 -7.09 16.66
C ALA A 626 -38.19 -6.23 15.39
N GLY A 627 -38.67 -4.98 15.37
CA GLY A 627 -38.45 -4.07 14.24
C GLY A 627 -36.98 -3.64 14.09
N CYS A 628 -36.32 -3.33 15.21
CA CYS A 628 -34.90 -2.96 15.22
C CYS A 628 -34.02 -4.15 14.79
N GLU A 629 -34.31 -5.34 15.33
CA GLU A 629 -33.62 -6.58 14.97
C GLU A 629 -33.82 -6.95 13.50
N ALA A 630 -35.04 -6.77 12.96
CA ALA A 630 -35.31 -7.03 11.55
C ALA A 630 -34.55 -6.09 10.61
N LEU A 631 -34.44 -4.79 10.94
CA LEU A 631 -33.62 -3.84 10.20
C LEU A 631 -32.14 -4.21 10.26
N ARG A 632 -31.61 -4.53 11.45
CA ARG A 632 -30.22 -4.94 11.67
C ARG A 632 -29.88 -6.20 10.86
N ARG A 633 -30.74 -7.22 10.94
CA ARG A 633 -30.57 -8.48 10.21
C ARG A 633 -30.59 -8.26 8.70
N GLU A 634 -31.48 -7.42 8.19
CA GLU A 634 -31.53 -7.15 6.75
C GLU A 634 -30.28 -6.40 6.26
N VAL A 635 -29.81 -5.38 6.99
CA VAL A 635 -28.49 -4.76 6.73
C VAL A 635 -27.37 -5.81 6.72
N GLY A 636 -27.43 -6.76 7.66
CA GLY A 636 -26.52 -7.89 7.78
C GLY A 636 -26.41 -8.80 6.55
N ARG A 637 -27.44 -8.82 5.68
CA ARG A 637 -27.46 -9.69 4.48
C ARG A 637 -26.68 -9.12 3.30
N HIS A 638 -26.49 -7.80 3.26
CA HIS A 638 -25.87 -7.12 2.13
C HIS A 638 -24.36 -6.96 2.34
N PHE A 639 -23.58 -7.20 1.28
CA PHE A 639 -22.15 -6.92 1.31
C PHE A 639 -21.92 -5.42 1.20
N ILE A 640 -21.54 -4.79 2.31
CA ILE A 640 -21.23 -3.36 2.38
C ILE A 640 -19.79 -3.23 2.90
N PRO A 641 -18.79 -3.28 2.00
CA PRO A 641 -17.38 -3.36 2.39
C PRO A 641 -16.86 -2.07 3.04
N ASN A 642 -17.40 -0.92 2.64
CA ASN A 642 -17.09 0.40 3.18
C ASN A 642 -18.31 0.88 3.96
N ARG A 643 -18.39 0.50 5.23
CA ARG A 643 -19.50 0.87 6.12
C ARG A 643 -18.99 1.35 7.46
N ILE A 644 -19.84 2.13 8.11
CA ILE A 644 -19.84 2.28 9.57
C ILE A 644 -21.28 2.13 10.07
N ILE A 645 -21.46 1.49 11.22
CA ILE A 645 -22.78 1.31 11.84
C ILE A 645 -22.78 1.96 13.22
N ALA A 646 -23.60 2.99 13.40
CA ALA A 646 -23.87 3.57 14.71
C ALA A 646 -25.26 3.17 15.17
N HIS A 647 -25.42 2.84 16.45
CA HIS A 647 -26.73 2.52 17.00
C HIS A 647 -27.02 3.32 18.27
N HIS A 648 -28.30 3.66 18.45
CA HIS A 648 -28.77 4.39 19.62
C HIS A 648 -30.12 3.86 20.07
N ASP A 649 -30.28 3.70 21.38
CA ASP A 649 -31.55 3.36 22.00
C ASP A 649 -32.08 4.59 22.76
N PRO A 650 -33.03 5.35 22.16
CA PRO A 650 -33.61 6.52 22.80
C PRO A 650 -34.37 6.21 24.10
N THR A 651 -34.79 4.95 24.31
CA THR A 651 -35.56 4.56 25.50
C THR A 651 -34.71 4.58 26.77
N LYS A 652 -33.38 4.55 26.65
CA LYS A 652 -32.44 4.68 27.78
C LYS A 652 -32.32 6.11 28.30
N GLY A 653 -32.91 7.10 27.64
CA GLY A 653 -32.95 8.50 28.08
C GLY A 653 -31.63 9.27 28.01
N ASN A 654 -30.54 8.63 27.59
CA ASN A 654 -29.23 9.27 27.40
C ASN A 654 -29.15 9.90 26.00
N PRO A 655 -28.46 11.05 25.83
CA PRO A 655 -28.23 11.61 24.50
C PRO A 655 -27.27 10.72 23.69
N PRO A 656 -27.35 10.74 22.35
CA PRO A 656 -26.42 10.01 21.50
C PRO A 656 -24.98 10.55 21.62
N GLU A 657 -24.02 9.66 21.88
CA GLU A 657 -22.61 10.00 22.07
C GLU A 657 -21.88 10.33 20.75
N LEU A 658 -22.26 9.68 19.64
CA LEU A 658 -21.57 9.82 18.36
C LEU A 658 -22.13 10.99 17.54
N PRO A 659 -21.27 11.79 16.87
CA PRO A 659 -21.71 12.86 15.96
C PRO A 659 -22.71 12.39 14.91
N LEU A 660 -22.51 11.19 14.36
CA LEU A 660 -23.35 10.59 13.34
C LEU A 660 -24.81 10.38 13.81
N LEU A 661 -25.04 10.18 15.10
CA LEU A 661 -26.37 9.90 15.67
C LEU A 661 -27.18 11.17 16.01
N ARG A 662 -26.57 12.35 15.94
CA ARG A 662 -27.24 13.61 16.30
C ARG A 662 -28.43 13.90 15.36
N GLY A 663 -29.54 14.33 15.95
CA GLY A 663 -30.77 14.69 15.22
C GLY A 663 -31.55 13.50 14.65
N LYS A 664 -31.23 12.26 15.05
CA LYS A 664 -31.91 11.04 14.60
C LYS A 664 -32.78 10.48 15.71
N GLY A 665 -33.96 10.00 15.37
CA GLY A 665 -34.97 9.55 16.33
C GLY A 665 -35.79 8.37 15.82
N LEU A 666 -36.78 7.96 16.61
CA LEU A 666 -37.79 7.01 16.15
C LEU A 666 -38.68 7.67 15.09
N VAL A 667 -39.24 6.88 14.18
CA VAL A 667 -40.21 7.34 13.17
C VAL A 667 -41.58 6.77 13.51
N ASP A 668 -42.53 7.65 13.85
CA ASP A 668 -43.85 7.26 14.35
C ASP A 668 -43.79 6.27 15.54
N GLY A 669 -42.79 6.45 16.42
CA GLY A 669 -42.55 5.56 17.56
C GLY A 669 -41.94 4.20 17.21
N ARG A 670 -41.57 3.96 15.94
CA ARG A 670 -40.92 2.72 15.48
C ARG A 670 -39.41 2.90 15.32
N ALA A 671 -38.69 1.79 15.46
CA ALA A 671 -37.26 1.73 15.13
C ALA A 671 -37.03 2.14 13.66
N ALA A 672 -35.93 2.86 13.43
CA ALA A 672 -35.62 3.46 12.14
C ALA A 672 -34.15 3.28 11.75
N LEU A 673 -33.90 3.06 10.46
CA LEU A 673 -32.56 3.07 9.86
C LEU A 673 -32.39 4.36 9.05
N TYR A 674 -31.33 5.13 9.36
CA TYR A 674 -30.92 6.27 8.55
C TYR A 674 -29.68 5.91 7.75
N LEU A 675 -29.73 6.18 6.45
CA LEU A 675 -28.62 6.00 5.53
C LEU A 675 -28.03 7.37 5.21
N CYS A 676 -26.79 7.61 5.62
CA CYS A 676 -26.11 8.89 5.47
C CYS A 676 -24.83 8.77 4.64
N ARG A 677 -24.42 9.89 4.07
CA ARG A 677 -23.09 10.10 3.50
C ARG A 677 -22.63 11.51 3.90
N ASN A 678 -21.43 11.62 4.47
CA ASN A 678 -20.89 12.89 4.94
C ASN A 678 -21.89 13.60 5.87
N PHE A 679 -22.48 12.88 6.82
CA PHE A 679 -23.47 13.37 7.78
C PHE A 679 -24.79 13.91 7.16
N THR A 680 -24.98 13.77 5.86
CA THR A 680 -26.23 14.09 5.15
C THR A 680 -27.01 12.80 4.89
N CYS A 681 -28.23 12.73 5.40
CA CYS A 681 -29.03 11.50 5.37
C CYS A 681 -30.15 11.55 4.33
N GLN A 682 -30.50 10.38 3.81
CA GLN A 682 -31.75 10.17 3.09
C GLN A 682 -32.93 10.10 4.08
N ALA A 683 -34.15 9.97 3.56
CA ALA A 683 -35.32 9.71 4.40
C ALA A 683 -35.14 8.41 5.20
N PRO A 684 -35.48 8.38 6.51
CA PRO A 684 -35.34 7.17 7.32
C PRO A 684 -36.34 6.10 6.89
N ILE A 685 -35.96 4.84 7.07
CA ILE A 685 -36.83 3.69 6.83
C ILE A 685 -37.15 2.93 8.09
N THR A 686 -38.35 2.37 8.14
CA THR A 686 -38.86 1.53 9.25
C THR A 686 -39.22 0.12 8.79
N ASP A 687 -39.26 -0.12 7.48
CA ASP A 687 -39.54 -1.41 6.88
C ASP A 687 -38.24 -2.04 6.33
N PRO A 688 -37.80 -3.19 6.87
CA PRO A 688 -36.63 -3.91 6.36
C PRO A 688 -36.67 -4.18 4.85
N ALA A 689 -37.85 -4.39 4.25
CA ALA A 689 -37.95 -4.66 2.81
C ALA A 689 -37.39 -3.52 1.93
N GLN A 690 -37.29 -2.30 2.47
CA GLN A 690 -36.78 -1.12 1.76
C GLN A 690 -35.24 -0.99 1.81
N VAL A 691 -34.55 -1.77 2.65
CA VAL A 691 -33.09 -1.68 2.85
C VAL A 691 -32.34 -1.96 1.54
N ALA A 692 -32.68 -3.03 0.83
CA ALA A 692 -31.98 -3.45 -0.38
C ALA A 692 -32.04 -2.40 -1.50
N GLU A 693 -33.21 -1.79 -1.71
CA GLU A 693 -33.41 -0.74 -2.71
C GLU A 693 -32.56 0.51 -2.39
N LEU A 694 -32.55 0.92 -1.12
CA LEU A 694 -31.79 2.08 -0.67
C LEU A 694 -30.28 1.90 -0.77
N LEU A 695 -29.78 0.71 -0.42
CA LEU A 695 -28.37 0.37 -0.59
C LEU A 695 -27.98 0.38 -2.08
N GLY A 696 -28.83 -0.17 -2.96
CA GLY A 696 -28.63 -0.11 -4.41
C GLY A 696 -28.60 1.31 -4.98
N ALA A 697 -29.48 2.20 -4.50
CA ALA A 697 -29.49 3.61 -4.90
C ALA A 697 -28.27 4.39 -4.37
N ALA A 698 -27.81 4.08 -3.15
CA ALA A 698 -26.63 4.68 -2.55
C ALA A 698 -25.30 4.23 -3.19
N ALA A 699 -25.24 3.01 -3.73
CA ALA A 699 -24.09 2.53 -4.50
C ALA A 699 -23.95 3.29 -5.83
N ARG A 700 -25.07 3.55 -6.53
CA ARG A 700 -25.09 4.27 -7.83
C ARG A 700 -24.73 5.76 -7.73
N ARG A 701 -24.88 6.39 -6.57
CA ARG A 701 -24.52 7.80 -6.32
C ARG A 701 -23.06 7.99 -5.88
N GLY A 702 -22.29 6.91 -5.73
CA GLY A 702 -20.95 6.90 -5.11
C GLY A 702 -19.79 7.48 -5.92
N ALA A 703 -19.92 7.74 -7.21
CA ALA A 703 -18.81 8.22 -8.06
C ALA A 703 -18.42 9.71 -7.86
N GLY A 704 -18.71 10.29 -6.69
CA GLY A 704 -18.47 11.69 -6.35
C GLY A 704 -17.21 11.98 -5.53
N GLY A 705 -16.36 10.97 -5.28
CA GLY A 705 -15.05 11.18 -4.64
C GLY A 705 -14.16 12.02 -5.54
N ARG A 706 -13.84 13.26 -5.13
CA ARG A 706 -13.01 14.22 -5.89
C ARG A 706 -11.55 13.79 -6.08
N ARG A 707 -11.09 12.69 -5.48
CA ARG A 707 -9.70 12.23 -5.50
C ARG A 707 -9.60 10.80 -6.04
N SER A 708 -8.68 10.56 -6.96
CA SER A 708 -8.30 9.25 -7.50
C SER A 708 -7.26 8.51 -6.66
N ALA A 709 -6.62 9.21 -5.72
CA ALA A 709 -5.58 8.68 -4.86
C ALA A 709 -5.65 9.25 -3.44
N VAL A 710 -5.15 8.45 -2.50
CA VAL A 710 -5.01 8.73 -1.08
C VAL A 710 -3.56 9.07 -0.79
N GLY A 711 -3.32 10.18 -0.09
CA GLY A 711 -2.00 10.54 0.40
C GLY A 711 -1.91 11.95 0.94
N SER A 712 -0.73 12.31 1.45
CA SER A 712 -0.48 13.65 1.99
C SER A 712 -0.24 14.67 0.88
N PHE A 713 -1.23 15.52 0.62
CA PHE A 713 -1.12 16.63 -0.32
C PHE A 713 -0.69 17.92 0.39
N LEU A 714 0.31 18.62 -0.15
CA LEU A 714 0.69 19.94 0.33
C LEU A 714 -0.45 20.92 0.06
N GLN A 715 -0.87 21.57 1.14
CA GLN A 715 -1.94 22.56 1.16
C GLN A 715 -1.46 23.90 0.59
N GLY A 716 -2.37 24.61 -0.06
CA GLY A 716 -2.14 25.95 -0.58
C GLY A 716 -1.33 26.00 -1.88
N SER A 717 -0.95 27.21 -2.24
CA SER A 717 -0.29 27.56 -3.50
C SER A 717 0.77 28.65 -3.25
N ALA A 718 1.60 28.94 -4.24
CA ALA A 718 2.49 30.10 -4.21
C ALA A 718 1.70 31.38 -3.89
N THR A 719 2.24 32.23 -3.02
CA THR A 719 1.64 33.52 -2.67
C THR A 719 2.61 34.66 -2.95
N GLU A 720 2.07 35.88 -3.11
CA GLU A 720 2.88 37.09 -3.26
C GLU A 720 3.84 37.25 -2.07
N ALA A 721 3.32 37.14 -0.84
CA ALA A 721 4.12 37.23 0.37
C ALA A 721 5.18 36.12 0.48
N GLY A 722 4.81 34.86 0.18
CA GLY A 722 5.72 33.72 0.27
C GLY A 722 6.85 33.79 -0.75
N THR A 723 6.53 34.09 -2.01
CA THR A 723 7.54 34.22 -3.07
C THR A 723 8.43 35.44 -2.88
N ALA A 724 7.91 36.56 -2.37
CA ALA A 724 8.71 37.73 -2.00
C ALA A 724 9.64 37.43 -0.81
N ALA A 725 9.16 36.75 0.22
CA ALA A 725 9.98 36.31 1.35
C ALA A 725 11.09 35.35 0.91
N TYR A 726 10.79 34.43 -0.01
CA TYR A 726 11.81 33.57 -0.62
C TYR A 726 12.89 34.41 -1.31
N ALA A 727 12.50 35.35 -2.18
CA ALA A 727 13.43 36.20 -2.91
C ALA A 727 14.33 37.03 -1.98
N GLN A 728 13.80 37.53 -0.87
CA GLN A 728 14.55 38.30 0.14
C GLN A 728 15.65 37.49 0.85
N ARG A 729 15.55 36.15 0.89
CA ARG A 729 16.62 35.29 1.42
C ARG A 729 17.84 35.20 0.50
N PHE A 730 17.68 35.61 -0.75
CA PHE A 730 18.71 35.55 -1.80
C PHE A 730 18.93 36.93 -2.40
N THR A 731 19.70 37.02 -3.49
CA THR A 731 20.03 38.30 -4.14
C THR A 731 18.80 38.88 -4.87
N PRO A 732 18.29 40.07 -4.53
CA PRO A 732 17.08 40.63 -5.13
C PRO A 732 17.15 40.83 -6.65
N SER A 733 18.34 41.07 -7.22
CA SER A 733 18.54 41.24 -8.67
C SER A 733 18.25 39.98 -9.49
N GLY A 734 18.26 38.81 -8.85
CA GLY A 734 17.97 37.52 -9.48
C GLY A 734 16.49 37.19 -9.59
N TYR A 735 15.60 38.09 -9.18
CA TYR A 735 14.15 37.86 -9.14
C TYR A 735 13.37 38.97 -9.84
N GLY A 736 12.18 38.67 -10.32
CA GLY A 736 11.28 39.64 -10.91
C GLY A 736 9.82 39.19 -10.89
N PRO A 737 8.90 40.08 -11.28
CA PRO A 737 7.47 39.76 -11.32
C PRO A 737 7.20 38.71 -12.41
N LEU A 738 6.35 37.74 -12.09
CA LEU A 738 5.82 36.78 -13.04
C LEU A 738 4.52 37.33 -13.68
N GLY A 739 4.68 38.28 -14.60
CA GLY A 739 3.55 39.01 -15.19
C GLY A 739 2.65 39.65 -14.13
N ALA A 740 1.32 39.60 -14.33
CA ALA A 740 0.30 40.09 -13.40
C ALA A 740 -0.20 39.02 -12.40
N THR A 741 0.60 37.99 -12.11
CA THR A 741 0.23 36.98 -11.09
C THR A 741 0.40 37.50 -9.65
N GLY A 742 1.21 38.54 -9.46
CA GLY A 742 1.65 39.01 -8.14
C GLY A 742 2.82 38.19 -7.56
N LEU A 743 3.25 37.12 -8.23
CA LEU A 743 4.35 36.28 -7.75
C LEU A 743 5.72 36.81 -8.16
N SER A 744 6.70 36.64 -7.27
CA SER A 744 8.11 36.90 -7.56
C SER A 744 8.82 35.61 -7.96
N ALA A 745 9.30 35.52 -9.20
CA ALA A 745 10.00 34.35 -9.73
C ALA A 745 11.50 34.64 -9.89
N SER A 746 12.33 33.62 -9.63
CA SER A 746 13.73 33.64 -9.99
C SER A 746 13.89 33.74 -11.50
N LYS A 747 14.90 34.48 -11.97
CA LYS A 747 15.21 34.64 -13.40
C LYS A 747 15.63 33.34 -14.07
N LEU A 748 16.09 32.37 -13.29
CA LEU A 748 16.27 30.98 -13.71
C LEU A 748 15.29 30.07 -12.99
N GLY A 749 14.67 29.17 -13.74
CA GLY A 749 13.76 28.14 -13.25
C GLY A 749 14.28 26.74 -13.55
N PHE A 750 13.78 25.77 -12.80
CA PHE A 750 14.13 24.36 -12.94
C PHE A 750 13.25 23.68 -13.99
N GLY A 751 13.83 23.32 -15.14
CA GLY A 751 13.14 22.59 -16.20
C GLY A 751 13.20 21.08 -16.01
N GLY A 752 12.05 20.45 -15.79
CA GLY A 752 11.91 19.05 -15.39
C GLY A 752 12.05 18.01 -16.50
N TYR A 753 12.28 18.41 -17.76
CA TYR A 753 12.24 17.50 -18.92
C TYR A 753 13.36 16.44 -18.97
N ARG A 754 14.35 16.52 -18.06
CA ARG A 754 15.50 15.59 -17.98
C ARG A 754 15.60 14.88 -16.63
N ILE A 755 14.55 14.94 -15.81
CA ILE A 755 14.52 14.29 -14.51
C ILE A 755 13.39 13.27 -14.43
N ASP A 756 13.54 12.33 -13.52
CA ASP A 756 12.61 11.25 -13.19
C ASP A 756 12.72 10.95 -11.69
N ASP A 757 11.84 10.08 -11.21
CA ASP A 757 11.77 9.60 -9.82
C ASP A 757 12.58 8.33 -9.57
N GLU A 758 13.28 7.80 -10.58
CA GLU A 758 14.07 6.56 -10.48
C GLU A 758 15.57 6.85 -10.24
N THR A 759 16.03 8.05 -10.57
CA THR A 759 17.43 8.46 -10.47
C THR A 759 17.66 9.36 -9.24
N PRO A 760 18.42 8.93 -8.22
CA PRO A 760 18.65 9.71 -7.00
C PRO A 760 19.25 11.11 -7.23
N GLU A 761 20.19 11.23 -8.18
CA GLU A 761 20.85 12.50 -8.52
C GLU A 761 19.87 13.58 -8.99
N HIS A 762 18.74 13.19 -9.58
CA HIS A 762 17.70 14.12 -10.03
C HIS A 762 16.99 14.79 -8.85
N THR A 763 16.67 14.00 -7.82
CA THR A 763 16.08 14.49 -6.55
C THR A 763 17.05 15.44 -5.86
N GLU A 764 18.33 15.07 -5.79
CA GLU A 764 19.37 15.92 -5.22
C GLU A 764 19.53 17.24 -5.97
N ALA A 765 19.51 17.21 -7.31
CA ALA A 765 19.63 18.41 -8.13
C ALA A 765 18.47 19.38 -7.87
N LEU A 766 17.22 18.89 -7.85
CA LEU A 766 16.07 19.73 -7.56
C LEU A 766 16.11 20.30 -6.14
N GLU A 767 16.46 19.47 -5.15
CA GLU A 767 16.64 19.92 -3.77
C GLU A 767 17.71 21.03 -3.67
N GLN A 768 18.85 20.85 -4.34
CA GLN A 768 19.90 21.88 -4.38
C GLN A 768 19.40 23.17 -5.05
N ALA A 769 18.63 23.08 -6.14
CA ALA A 769 18.13 24.27 -6.82
C ALA A 769 17.21 25.11 -5.92
N LEU A 770 16.29 24.44 -5.22
CA LEU A 770 15.37 25.08 -4.26
C LEU A 770 16.08 25.62 -3.01
N ARG A 771 17.25 25.07 -2.65
CA ARG A 771 18.07 25.62 -1.55
C ARG A 771 18.92 26.82 -1.97
N HIS A 772 19.16 26.99 -3.27
CA HIS A 772 20.11 27.98 -3.81
C HIS A 772 19.45 29.05 -4.70
N GLY A 773 18.17 29.34 -4.48
CA GLY A 773 17.52 30.51 -5.05
C GLY A 773 16.71 30.28 -6.33
N CYS A 774 16.45 29.03 -6.71
CA CYS A 774 15.47 28.73 -7.76
C CYS A 774 14.09 28.48 -7.12
N ASN A 775 13.08 29.30 -7.39
CA ASN A 775 11.73 29.11 -6.85
C ASN A 775 10.65 28.86 -7.91
N LEU A 776 11.01 28.66 -9.17
CA LEU A 776 10.08 28.27 -10.22
C LEU A 776 10.48 26.92 -10.80
N ILE A 777 9.56 25.97 -10.76
CA ILE A 777 9.71 24.61 -11.29
C ILE A 777 8.74 24.45 -12.45
N ASP A 778 9.25 23.91 -13.55
CA ASP A 778 8.49 23.60 -14.76
C ASP A 778 8.56 22.10 -15.03
N THR A 779 7.44 21.39 -14.97
CA THR A 779 7.34 19.94 -15.23
C THR A 779 6.18 19.65 -16.19
N SER A 780 5.82 18.39 -16.44
CA SER A 780 4.75 18.02 -17.38
C SER A 780 4.32 16.57 -17.18
N THR A 781 3.05 16.25 -17.47
CA THR A 781 2.55 14.88 -17.35
C THR A 781 3.23 13.88 -18.29
N ASN A 782 3.86 14.36 -19.38
CA ASN A 782 4.58 13.54 -20.34
C ASN A 782 6.10 13.49 -20.12
N TYR A 783 6.67 14.30 -19.22
CA TYR A 783 8.09 14.24 -18.93
C TYR A 783 8.36 12.96 -18.14
N THR A 784 9.15 12.06 -18.74
CA THR A 784 9.47 10.73 -18.19
C THR A 784 8.21 9.97 -17.74
N ASP A 785 7.13 10.08 -18.52
CA ASP A 785 5.80 9.50 -18.23
C ASP A 785 5.28 9.85 -16.81
N GLY A 786 5.48 11.12 -16.43
CA GLY A 786 5.09 11.66 -15.13
C GLY A 786 6.15 11.49 -14.04
N GLY A 787 7.31 10.88 -14.33
CA GLY A 787 8.41 10.74 -13.36
C GLY A 787 8.96 12.07 -12.88
N SER A 788 8.98 13.08 -13.76
CA SER A 788 9.34 14.45 -13.38
C SER A 788 8.39 15.02 -12.32
N GLU A 789 7.07 14.83 -12.47
CA GLU A 789 6.09 15.33 -11.49
C GLU A 789 6.21 14.62 -10.15
N ARG A 790 6.43 13.28 -10.17
CA ARG A 790 6.66 12.50 -8.95
C ARG A 790 7.92 12.93 -8.22
N CYS A 791 9.02 13.17 -8.95
CA CYS A 791 10.26 13.71 -8.40
C CYS A 791 10.03 15.09 -7.73
N VAL A 792 9.32 16.00 -8.41
CA VAL A 792 8.98 17.33 -7.88
C VAL A 792 8.14 17.23 -6.61
N GLY A 793 7.06 16.44 -6.63
CA GLY A 793 6.18 16.27 -5.47
C GLY A 793 6.92 15.70 -4.26
N ALA A 794 7.77 14.70 -4.48
CA ALA A 794 8.55 14.06 -3.43
C ALA A 794 9.57 15.03 -2.78
N VAL A 795 10.27 15.85 -3.57
CA VAL A 795 11.19 16.88 -3.06
C VAL A 795 10.44 17.98 -2.29
N LEU A 796 9.34 18.50 -2.84
CA LEU A 796 8.53 19.53 -2.16
C LEU A 796 7.98 19.01 -0.83
N GLY A 797 7.43 17.79 -0.82
CA GLY A 797 6.92 17.15 0.38
C GLY A 797 8.00 16.98 1.45
N LYS A 798 9.20 16.52 1.06
CA LYS A 798 10.35 16.41 1.97
C LYS A 798 10.72 17.76 2.57
N LEU A 799 10.96 18.79 1.75
CA LEU A 799 11.41 20.10 2.23
C LEU A 799 10.38 20.82 3.09
N ALA A 800 9.08 20.61 2.82
CA ALA A 800 8.00 21.11 3.65
C ALA A 800 7.96 20.43 5.03
N ARG A 801 8.07 19.09 5.08
CA ARG A 801 8.09 18.33 6.35
C ARG A 801 9.27 18.71 7.24
N THR A 802 10.46 18.92 6.66
CA THR A 802 11.63 19.34 7.46
C THR A 802 11.62 20.83 7.81
N GLY A 803 10.59 21.60 7.40
CA GLY A 803 10.53 23.05 7.59
C GLY A 803 11.58 23.85 6.81
N THR A 804 12.26 23.24 5.82
CA THR A 804 13.25 23.95 4.98
C THR A 804 12.56 25.00 4.10
N LEU A 805 11.37 24.67 3.58
CA LEU A 805 10.66 25.45 2.58
C LEU A 805 9.15 25.40 2.85
N ARG A 806 8.42 26.50 2.64
CA ARG A 806 6.95 26.50 2.71
C ARG A 806 6.36 26.44 1.29
N ARG A 807 5.23 25.73 1.11
CA ARG A 807 4.56 25.58 -0.19
C ARG A 807 4.29 26.92 -0.89
N GLU A 808 4.00 27.96 -0.12
CA GLU A 808 3.74 29.33 -0.59
C GLU A 808 4.95 30.04 -1.23
N GLU A 809 6.15 29.50 -1.05
CA GLU A 809 7.41 30.11 -1.49
C GLU A 809 7.83 29.68 -2.91
N VAL A 810 7.25 28.60 -3.43
CA VAL A 810 7.67 27.95 -4.69
C VAL A 810 6.53 27.92 -5.69
N ILE A 811 6.83 28.23 -6.94
CA ILE A 811 5.92 28.28 -8.08
C ILE A 811 6.08 26.98 -8.87
N VAL A 812 5.00 26.21 -8.98
CA VAL A 812 4.95 24.96 -9.74
C VAL A 812 4.12 25.15 -10.99
N VAL A 813 4.77 24.97 -12.14
CA VAL A 813 4.16 25.00 -13.47
C VAL A 813 4.15 23.57 -14.00
N SER A 814 2.97 23.05 -14.36
CA SER A 814 2.85 21.78 -15.10
C SER A 814 2.07 21.99 -16.40
N LYS A 815 2.21 21.05 -17.33
CA LYS A 815 1.50 21.07 -18.61
C LYS A 815 0.79 19.76 -18.88
N ILE A 816 -0.34 19.89 -19.57
CA ILE A 816 -1.22 18.78 -19.95
C ILE A 816 -1.60 18.89 -21.43
N GLY A 817 -1.93 17.76 -22.06
CA GLY A 817 -2.40 17.69 -23.45
C GLY A 817 -1.71 16.65 -24.33
N TYR A 818 -0.57 16.11 -23.89
CA TYR A 818 0.11 15.00 -24.59
C TYR A 818 -0.52 13.64 -24.27
N VAL A 819 -0.62 12.81 -25.30
CA VAL A 819 -1.07 11.42 -25.22
C VAL A 819 0.07 10.52 -25.70
N GLN A 820 0.89 10.10 -24.73
CA GLN A 820 2.08 9.26 -24.87
C GLN A 820 2.17 8.33 -23.64
N GLY A 821 3.00 7.28 -23.70
CA GLY A 821 3.19 6.36 -22.57
C GLY A 821 1.86 5.82 -22.04
N GLN A 822 1.66 5.89 -20.72
CA GLN A 822 0.42 5.46 -20.06
C GLN A 822 -0.84 6.15 -20.60
N ASN A 823 -0.76 7.41 -21.03
CA ASN A 823 -1.92 8.12 -21.58
C ASN A 823 -2.31 7.56 -22.96
N LEU A 824 -1.34 7.10 -23.74
CA LEU A 824 -1.60 6.47 -25.03
C LEU A 824 -2.25 5.11 -24.84
N GLU A 825 -1.77 4.30 -23.89
CA GLU A 825 -2.39 3.02 -23.53
C GLU A 825 -3.85 3.20 -23.09
N LEU A 826 -4.12 4.20 -22.24
CA LEU A 826 -5.47 4.55 -21.82
C LEU A 826 -6.36 4.94 -23.00
N ALA A 827 -5.86 5.82 -23.88
CA ALA A 827 -6.61 6.29 -25.04
C ALA A 827 -6.94 5.12 -26.00
N GLN A 828 -5.97 4.23 -26.23
CA GLN A 828 -6.14 3.03 -27.06
C GLN A 828 -7.14 2.05 -26.44
N LYS A 829 -7.06 1.82 -25.12
CA LYS A 829 -8.03 0.98 -24.40
C LYS A 829 -9.44 1.53 -24.53
N ARG A 830 -9.62 2.83 -24.33
CA ARG A 830 -10.93 3.50 -24.49
C ARG A 830 -11.45 3.45 -25.92
N GLU A 831 -10.59 3.57 -26.92
CA GLU A 831 -10.95 3.34 -28.33
C GLU A 831 -11.43 1.89 -28.55
N ALA A 832 -10.74 0.91 -27.98
CA ALA A 832 -11.12 -0.50 -28.08
C ALA A 832 -12.45 -0.83 -27.37
N GLU A 833 -12.82 -0.05 -26.35
CA GLU A 833 -14.09 -0.15 -25.61
C GLU A 833 -15.22 0.70 -26.24
N ASP A 834 -15.04 1.24 -27.46
CA ASP A 834 -16.00 2.12 -28.15
C ASP A 834 -16.38 3.39 -27.35
N ARG A 835 -15.42 3.91 -26.56
CA ARG A 835 -15.57 5.10 -25.70
C ARG A 835 -14.40 6.09 -25.83
N PRO A 836 -13.99 6.49 -27.05
CA PRO A 836 -12.83 7.34 -27.26
C PRO A 836 -12.96 8.71 -26.57
N PHE A 837 -11.81 9.31 -26.22
CA PHE A 837 -11.80 10.73 -25.85
C PHE A 837 -12.17 11.59 -27.07
N PRO A 838 -13.03 12.60 -26.92
CA PRO A 838 -13.36 13.50 -28.03
C PRO A 838 -12.15 14.27 -28.55
N GLU A 839 -12.20 14.62 -29.85
CA GLU A 839 -11.25 15.53 -30.50
C GLU A 839 -9.77 15.12 -30.50
N MET A 840 -9.48 13.83 -30.29
CA MET A 840 -8.13 13.26 -30.32
C MET A 840 -7.40 13.57 -31.63
N VAL A 841 -6.17 14.08 -31.54
CA VAL A 841 -5.27 14.37 -32.67
C VAL A 841 -4.14 13.36 -32.69
N LYS A 842 -4.08 12.54 -33.74
CA LYS A 842 -3.04 11.49 -33.91
C LYS A 842 -1.87 12.04 -34.74
N TYR A 843 -1.11 12.96 -34.15
CA TYR A 843 -0.06 13.73 -34.83
C TYR A 843 1.01 12.82 -35.48
N MET A 844 1.56 11.86 -34.75
CA MET A 844 2.46 10.83 -35.30
C MET A 844 2.38 9.52 -34.51
N GLU A 845 3.01 8.47 -35.01
CA GLU A 845 3.07 7.18 -34.31
C GLU A 845 3.68 7.35 -32.91
N GLY A 846 3.02 6.80 -31.89
CA GLY A 846 3.44 6.92 -30.49
C GLY A 846 3.23 8.31 -29.85
N CYS A 847 2.72 9.31 -30.58
CA CYS A 847 2.51 10.66 -30.06
C CYS A 847 1.17 11.25 -30.56
N TRP A 848 0.18 11.21 -29.67
CA TRP A 848 -1.13 11.83 -29.89
C TRP A 848 -1.26 13.08 -29.01
N HIS A 849 -2.32 13.86 -29.24
CA HIS A 849 -2.59 15.10 -28.54
C HIS A 849 -4.10 15.30 -28.35
N CYS A 850 -4.51 15.80 -27.18
CA CYS A 850 -5.90 16.10 -26.88
C CYS A 850 -5.98 17.25 -25.87
N ILE A 851 -6.84 18.24 -26.17
CA ILE A 851 -7.15 19.36 -25.25
C ILE A 851 -8.65 19.44 -24.92
N HIS A 852 -9.39 18.38 -25.20
CA HIS A 852 -10.80 18.31 -24.85
C HIS A 852 -10.97 18.29 -23.31
N PRO A 853 -11.95 19.02 -22.72
CA PRO A 853 -12.14 19.09 -21.28
C PRO A 853 -12.21 17.74 -20.54
N GLU A 854 -12.75 16.69 -21.17
CA GLU A 854 -12.78 15.35 -20.57
C GLU A 854 -11.37 14.78 -20.33
N PHE A 855 -10.48 14.92 -21.32
CA PHE A 855 -9.09 14.46 -21.19
C PHE A 855 -8.30 15.37 -20.25
N LEU A 856 -8.46 16.70 -20.37
CA LEU A 856 -7.76 17.66 -19.51
C LEU A 856 -8.09 17.47 -18.03
N ARG A 857 -9.32 17.05 -17.70
CA ARG A 857 -9.72 16.73 -16.32
C ARG A 857 -8.93 15.55 -15.76
N ASP A 858 -8.86 14.44 -16.50
CA ASP A 858 -8.06 13.26 -16.11
C ASP A 858 -6.58 13.63 -15.96
N GLN A 859 -6.03 14.42 -16.89
CA GLN A 859 -4.63 14.83 -16.82
C GLN A 859 -4.30 15.75 -15.65
N LEU A 860 -5.16 16.73 -15.36
CA LEU A 860 -4.96 17.63 -14.23
C LEU A 860 -5.02 16.86 -12.90
N GLU A 861 -5.96 15.93 -12.77
CA GLU A 861 -6.08 15.11 -11.57
C GLU A 861 -4.83 14.24 -11.34
N ARG A 862 -4.32 13.58 -12.39
CA ARG A 862 -3.06 12.83 -12.34
C ARG A 862 -1.87 13.70 -11.99
N SER A 863 -1.81 14.92 -12.55
CA SER A 863 -0.75 15.89 -12.28
C SER A 863 -0.73 16.29 -10.81
N LEU A 864 -1.87 16.68 -10.23
CA LEU A 864 -2.00 17.04 -8.81
C LEU A 864 -1.60 15.87 -7.89
N THR A 865 -2.01 14.64 -8.25
CA THR A 865 -1.61 13.42 -7.55
C THR A 865 -0.10 13.20 -7.58
N ARG A 866 0.53 13.22 -8.76
CA ARG A 866 1.98 13.00 -8.89
C ARG A 866 2.78 14.10 -8.18
N LEU A 867 2.33 15.35 -8.27
CA LEU A 867 2.93 16.50 -7.59
C LEU A 867 2.66 16.54 -6.09
N GLN A 868 1.69 15.77 -5.59
CA GLN A 868 1.27 15.77 -4.19
C GLN A 868 0.89 17.18 -3.69
N ILE A 869 0.16 17.95 -4.51
CA ILE A 869 -0.33 19.29 -4.16
C ILE A 869 -1.83 19.40 -4.40
N GLU A 870 -2.53 20.21 -3.61
CA GLU A 870 -3.96 20.44 -3.83
C GLU A 870 -4.25 21.48 -4.92
N THR A 871 -3.37 22.47 -5.03
CA THR A 871 -3.50 23.56 -5.99
C THR A 871 -2.21 23.69 -6.80
N LEU A 872 -2.34 23.53 -8.11
CA LEU A 872 -1.27 23.83 -9.06
C LEU A 872 -1.20 25.34 -9.31
N ASP A 873 0.00 25.94 -9.26
CA ASP A 873 0.10 27.39 -9.45
C ASP A 873 -0.24 27.74 -10.91
N VAL A 874 0.35 27.03 -11.87
CA VAL A 874 0.11 27.29 -13.29
C VAL A 874 -0.07 25.97 -14.04
N CYS A 875 -1.19 25.86 -14.76
CA CYS A 875 -1.42 24.77 -15.72
C CYS A 875 -1.33 25.30 -17.16
N LEU A 876 -0.44 24.73 -17.99
CA LEU A 876 -0.36 25.10 -19.41
C LEU A 876 -0.97 24.03 -20.31
N LEU A 877 -1.62 24.45 -21.39
CA LEU A 877 -1.84 23.56 -22.54
C LEU A 877 -0.50 23.33 -23.25
N HIS A 878 -0.12 22.06 -23.39
CA HIS A 878 1.15 21.69 -23.97
C HIS A 878 1.01 21.55 -25.50
N ASN A 879 1.68 22.44 -26.24
CA ASN A 879 1.81 22.46 -27.70
C ASN A 879 0.48 22.23 -28.44
N PRO A 880 -0.57 23.04 -28.18
CA PRO A 880 -1.86 22.86 -28.82
C PRO A 880 -1.80 22.96 -30.34
N GLU A 881 -0.77 23.61 -30.89
CA GLU A 881 -0.52 23.74 -32.33
C GLU A 881 -0.40 22.41 -33.10
N TYR A 882 -0.21 21.26 -32.42
CA TYR A 882 -0.19 19.95 -33.10
C TYR A 882 -1.48 19.64 -33.87
N PHE A 883 -2.60 20.26 -33.50
CA PHE A 883 -3.80 20.25 -34.34
C PHE A 883 -3.56 20.89 -35.72
N LEU A 884 -2.89 22.04 -35.76
CA LEU A 884 -2.56 22.74 -37.01
C LEU A 884 -1.51 21.97 -37.82
N SER A 885 -0.50 21.39 -37.16
CA SER A 885 0.50 20.54 -37.80
C SER A 885 -0.14 19.29 -38.44
N ASP A 886 -1.08 18.63 -37.75
CA ASP A 886 -1.86 17.49 -38.30
C ASP A 886 -2.75 17.93 -39.47
N ALA A 887 -3.45 19.06 -39.34
CA ALA A 887 -4.30 19.60 -40.39
C ALA A 887 -3.51 19.93 -41.68
N ARG A 888 -2.31 20.51 -41.53
CA ARG A 888 -1.36 20.76 -42.62
C ARG A 888 -0.89 19.46 -43.27
N ALA A 889 -0.40 18.51 -42.47
CA ALA A 889 0.14 17.24 -42.96
C ALA A 889 -0.92 16.42 -43.72
N ARG A 890 -2.17 16.41 -43.24
CA ARG A 890 -3.28 15.65 -43.83
C ARG A 890 -4.12 16.44 -44.85
N ARG A 891 -3.70 17.67 -45.21
CA ARG A 891 -4.41 18.60 -46.13
C ARG A 891 -5.91 18.78 -45.80
N ARG A 892 -6.25 18.89 -44.51
CA ARG A 892 -7.64 19.00 -44.06
C ARG A 892 -8.16 20.44 -44.19
N GLY A 893 -8.92 20.70 -45.25
CA GLY A 893 -9.66 21.96 -45.43
C GLY A 893 -8.80 23.18 -45.78
N ASP A 894 -9.43 24.35 -45.84
CA ASP A 894 -8.72 25.62 -45.94
C ASP A 894 -8.07 26.02 -44.59
N LEU A 895 -6.98 26.77 -44.65
CA LEU A 895 -6.17 27.13 -43.49
C LEU A 895 -6.94 27.98 -42.45
N GLU A 896 -7.90 28.78 -42.92
CA GLU A 896 -8.67 29.68 -42.08
C GLU A 896 -9.68 28.91 -41.22
N SER A 897 -10.36 27.92 -41.80
CA SER A 897 -11.25 26.99 -41.14
C SER A 897 -10.51 26.18 -40.06
N ALA A 898 -9.34 25.63 -40.38
CA ALA A 898 -8.50 24.94 -39.40
C ALA A 898 -8.08 25.88 -38.24
N ARG A 899 -7.73 27.13 -38.53
CA ARG A 899 -7.42 28.12 -37.49
C ARG A 899 -8.64 28.46 -36.63
N ASN A 900 -9.82 28.62 -37.22
CA ASN A 900 -11.05 28.91 -36.46
C ASN A 900 -11.41 27.75 -35.52
N GLU A 901 -11.30 26.51 -36.00
CA GLU A 901 -11.51 25.32 -35.18
C GLU A 901 -10.47 25.21 -34.05
N PHE A 902 -9.19 25.48 -34.34
CA PHE A 902 -8.14 25.52 -33.33
C PHE A 902 -8.46 26.48 -32.17
N TYR A 903 -8.90 27.71 -32.48
CA TYR A 903 -9.23 28.69 -31.42
C TYR A 903 -10.55 28.38 -30.72
N ARG A 904 -11.52 27.70 -31.37
CA ARG A 904 -12.71 27.17 -30.70
C ARG A 904 -12.32 26.12 -29.65
N ARG A 905 -11.43 25.17 -30.00
CA ARG A 905 -10.90 24.16 -29.07
C ARG A 905 -10.17 24.80 -27.89
N LEU A 906 -9.33 25.80 -28.15
CA LEU A 906 -8.66 26.57 -27.10
C LEU A 906 -9.68 27.25 -26.17
N GLN A 907 -10.74 27.85 -26.71
CA GLN A 907 -11.77 28.50 -25.91
C GLN A 907 -12.46 27.50 -24.96
N GLU A 908 -12.77 26.29 -25.42
CA GLU A 908 -13.34 25.24 -24.57
C GLU A 908 -12.38 24.75 -23.50
N ALA A 909 -11.10 24.55 -23.85
CA ALA A 909 -10.06 24.22 -22.89
C ALA A 909 -9.88 25.34 -21.83
N PHE A 910 -9.97 26.61 -22.23
CA PHE A 910 -9.91 27.73 -21.29
C PHE A 910 -11.15 27.83 -20.41
N ARG A 911 -12.36 27.54 -20.91
CA ARG A 911 -13.56 27.45 -20.05
C ARG A 911 -13.39 26.34 -19.00
N PHE A 912 -12.80 25.22 -19.38
CA PHE A 912 -12.43 24.19 -18.43
C PHE A 912 -11.46 24.74 -17.38
N PHE A 913 -10.37 25.40 -17.77
CA PHE A 913 -9.44 25.99 -16.81
C PHE A 913 -10.06 27.06 -15.89
N GLU A 914 -10.95 27.92 -16.39
CA GLU A 914 -11.68 28.86 -15.54
C GLU A 914 -12.55 28.12 -14.49
N SER A 915 -13.16 27.00 -14.87
CA SER A 915 -13.87 26.15 -13.90
C SER A 915 -12.96 25.56 -12.83
N GLN A 916 -11.69 25.29 -13.18
CA GLN A 916 -10.68 24.77 -12.25
C GLN A 916 -10.10 25.86 -11.35
N VAL A 917 -9.98 27.09 -11.86
CA VAL A 917 -9.66 28.27 -11.03
C VAL A 917 -10.76 28.51 -10.01
N ALA A 918 -12.03 28.48 -10.43
CA ALA A 918 -13.17 28.61 -9.52
C ALA A 918 -13.24 27.49 -8.47
N ALA A 919 -12.78 26.28 -8.82
CA ALA A 919 -12.67 25.14 -7.91
C ALA A 919 -11.44 25.21 -6.98
N GLY A 920 -10.49 26.12 -7.23
CA GLY A 920 -9.24 26.24 -6.48
C GLY A 920 -8.20 25.15 -6.81
N THR A 921 -8.39 24.36 -7.86
CA THR A 921 -7.43 23.29 -8.26
C THR A 921 -6.25 23.84 -9.06
N ILE A 922 -6.43 24.99 -9.72
CA ILE A 922 -5.33 25.76 -10.34
C ILE A 922 -5.46 27.25 -9.98
N ARG A 923 -4.36 28.01 -9.95
CA ARG A 923 -4.40 29.47 -9.73
C ARG A 923 -4.46 30.26 -11.04
N TRP A 924 -3.60 29.89 -11.98
CA TRP A 924 -3.51 30.50 -13.30
C TRP A 924 -3.36 29.43 -14.37
N TYR A 925 -3.59 29.83 -15.62
CA TYR A 925 -3.32 28.96 -16.76
C TYR A 925 -2.61 29.70 -17.88
N GLY A 926 -2.19 28.94 -18.89
CA GLY A 926 -1.46 29.46 -20.02
C GLY A 926 -1.31 28.45 -21.15
N VAL A 927 -0.39 28.75 -22.06
CA VAL A 927 -0.06 27.88 -23.19
C VAL A 927 1.47 27.76 -23.30
N SER A 928 1.96 26.54 -23.51
CA SER A 928 3.28 26.29 -24.07
C SER A 928 3.13 26.09 -25.57
N SER A 929 3.75 26.95 -26.38
CA SER A 929 3.68 26.84 -27.83
C SER A 929 5.04 27.06 -28.47
N ASN A 930 5.47 26.13 -29.31
CA ASN A 930 6.70 26.25 -30.09
C ASN A 930 6.52 27.24 -31.25
N THR A 931 5.31 27.38 -31.79
CA THR A 931 5.05 28.17 -33.00
C THR A 931 4.52 29.57 -32.71
N VAL A 932 4.41 29.98 -31.44
CA VAL A 932 4.04 31.36 -31.06
C VAL A 932 5.10 32.39 -31.45
N VAL A 933 6.30 31.94 -31.81
CA VAL A 933 7.42 32.76 -32.28
C VAL A 933 7.61 32.67 -33.81
N ALA A 934 6.79 31.85 -34.50
CA ALA A 934 6.90 31.65 -35.93
C ALA A 934 6.32 32.85 -36.71
N PRO A 935 6.79 33.15 -37.94
CA PRO A 935 6.22 34.21 -38.76
C PRO A 935 4.71 34.06 -38.96
N ALA A 936 3.96 35.16 -38.99
CA ALA A 936 2.49 35.13 -39.08
C ALA A 936 1.95 34.38 -40.32
N ALA A 937 2.75 34.29 -41.39
CA ALA A 937 2.42 33.57 -42.62
C ALA A 937 2.61 32.04 -42.52
N ASP A 938 3.26 31.54 -41.47
CA ASP A 938 3.43 30.11 -41.25
C ASP A 938 2.06 29.44 -41.00
N PRO A 939 1.69 28.38 -41.73
CA PRO A 939 0.45 27.63 -41.51
C PRO A 939 0.22 27.19 -40.06
N GLU A 940 1.29 26.91 -39.32
CA GLU A 940 1.27 26.41 -37.94
C GLU A 940 1.45 27.51 -36.89
N ALA A 941 1.68 28.77 -37.31
CA ALA A 941 1.88 29.88 -36.39
C ALA A 941 0.65 30.12 -35.50
N THR A 942 0.90 30.16 -34.19
CA THR A 942 -0.07 30.59 -33.19
C THR A 942 0.17 32.06 -32.83
N SER A 943 -0.83 32.73 -32.23
CA SER A 943 -0.75 34.16 -31.91
C SER A 943 -1.24 34.41 -30.49
N LEU A 944 -0.39 35.01 -29.65
CA LEU A 944 -0.73 35.35 -28.27
C LEU A 944 -1.99 36.23 -28.21
N THR A 945 -2.11 37.21 -29.09
CA THR A 945 -3.28 38.11 -29.13
C THR A 945 -4.58 37.34 -29.37
N ARG A 946 -4.56 36.35 -30.27
CA ARG A 946 -5.74 35.50 -30.51
C ARG A 946 -6.01 34.54 -29.35
N MET A 947 -4.98 34.03 -28.68
CA MET A 947 -5.14 33.23 -27.45
C MET A 947 -5.78 34.07 -26.33
N LEU A 948 -5.35 35.32 -26.15
CA LEU A 948 -5.94 36.25 -25.18
C LEU A 948 -7.40 36.58 -25.51
N ALA A 949 -7.74 36.73 -26.79
CA ALA A 949 -9.13 36.87 -27.21
C ALA A 949 -9.96 35.63 -26.83
N ALA A 950 -9.46 34.42 -27.13
CA ALA A 950 -10.14 33.18 -26.74
C ALA A 950 -10.28 33.05 -25.21
N ALA A 951 -9.29 33.50 -24.43
CA ALA A 951 -9.38 33.52 -22.96
C ALA A 951 -10.44 34.51 -22.46
N ARG A 952 -10.53 35.71 -23.04
CA ARG A 952 -11.59 36.68 -22.74
C ARG A 952 -12.98 36.14 -23.06
N GLU A 953 -13.12 35.43 -24.18
CA GLU A 953 -14.38 34.77 -24.55
C GLU A 953 -14.73 33.55 -23.67
N ALA A 954 -13.76 33.01 -22.93
CA ALA A 954 -13.96 31.90 -22.01
C ALA A 954 -14.26 32.35 -20.57
N GLY A 955 -13.53 33.35 -20.06
CA GLY A 955 -13.56 33.79 -18.66
C GLY A 955 -13.93 35.27 -18.45
N GLY A 956 -14.26 36.00 -19.51
CA GLY A 956 -14.53 37.44 -19.46
C GLY A 956 -13.27 38.30 -19.23
N PRO A 957 -13.43 39.60 -18.89
CA PRO A 957 -12.30 40.50 -18.65
C PRO A 957 -11.40 40.09 -17.47
N ALA A 958 -11.92 39.28 -16.55
CA ALA A 958 -11.22 38.78 -15.36
C ALA A 958 -10.63 37.38 -15.55
N HIS A 959 -10.48 36.91 -16.81
CA HIS A 959 -9.88 35.60 -17.11
C HIS A 959 -8.50 35.42 -16.45
N HIS A 960 -8.08 34.17 -16.25
CA HIS A 960 -6.87 33.80 -15.51
C HIS A 960 -5.70 33.31 -16.37
N PHE A 961 -5.78 33.47 -17.70
CA PHE A 961 -4.62 33.31 -18.59
C PHE A 961 -3.51 34.29 -18.18
N ARG A 962 -2.39 33.80 -17.66
CA ARG A 962 -1.27 34.65 -17.19
C ARG A 962 0.11 34.24 -17.67
N ILE A 963 0.27 33.06 -18.28
CA ILE A 963 1.60 32.52 -18.60
C ILE A 963 1.68 32.10 -20.06
N LEU A 964 2.80 32.44 -20.71
CA LEU A 964 3.17 31.95 -22.03
C LEU A 964 4.54 31.27 -21.92
N GLN A 965 4.63 30.00 -22.32
CA GLN A 965 5.90 29.31 -22.50
C GLN A 965 6.25 29.26 -23.98
N LEU A 966 7.48 29.66 -24.33
CA LEU A 966 7.94 29.77 -25.71
C LEU A 966 9.43 29.37 -25.85
N PRO A 967 9.89 28.92 -27.02
CA PRO A 967 11.30 28.62 -27.26
C PRO A 967 12.10 29.90 -27.47
N MET A 968 13.25 29.99 -26.80
CA MET A 968 14.23 31.05 -27.03
C MET A 968 15.64 30.61 -26.61
N ASN A 969 16.62 30.84 -27.47
CA ASN A 969 18.04 30.70 -27.18
C ASN A 969 18.85 31.69 -28.05
N LEU A 970 20.18 31.61 -28.02
CA LEU A 970 21.04 32.53 -28.77
C LEU A 970 20.79 32.50 -30.30
N PHE A 971 20.32 31.38 -30.86
CA PHE A 971 20.01 31.24 -32.29
C PHE A 971 18.53 31.47 -32.60
N GLU A 972 17.64 30.96 -31.75
CA GLU A 972 16.19 31.09 -31.87
C GLU A 972 15.68 32.36 -31.17
N ALA A 973 16.03 33.53 -31.69
CA ALA A 973 15.64 34.84 -31.13
C ALA A 973 14.25 35.34 -31.62
N GLY A 974 13.44 34.48 -32.24
CA GLY A 974 12.16 34.86 -32.86
C GLY A 974 11.17 35.52 -31.90
N ALA A 975 11.19 35.14 -30.62
CA ALA A 975 10.38 35.78 -29.57
C ALA A 975 10.63 37.28 -29.40
N LEU A 976 11.86 37.71 -29.69
CA LEU A 976 12.35 39.09 -29.56
C LEU A 976 12.39 39.84 -30.90
N LEU A 977 12.63 39.15 -32.01
CA LEU A 977 12.91 39.76 -33.31
C LEU A 977 11.78 39.60 -34.35
N THR A 978 10.91 38.60 -34.20
CA THR A 978 9.87 38.29 -35.19
C THR A 978 8.54 38.92 -34.78
N GLN A 979 8.07 39.88 -35.57
CA GLN A 979 6.73 40.47 -35.42
C GLN A 979 5.70 39.52 -36.04
N ASN A 980 4.80 38.99 -35.20
CA ASN A 980 3.82 37.99 -35.62
C ASN A 980 2.49 38.05 -34.85
N THR A 981 2.37 38.96 -33.88
CA THR A 981 1.19 39.11 -33.03
C THR A 981 0.91 40.58 -32.76
N GLY A 982 -0.09 40.89 -31.94
CA GLY A 982 -0.56 42.25 -31.72
C GLY A 982 -1.40 42.80 -32.89
N PRO A 983 -1.81 44.07 -32.83
CA PRO A 983 -2.52 44.73 -33.92
C PRO A 983 -1.71 44.65 -35.22
N ASP A 984 -2.34 44.19 -36.30
CA ASP A 984 -1.74 43.99 -37.63
C ASP A 984 -0.46 43.13 -37.64
N ASN A 985 -0.27 42.25 -36.65
CA ASN A 985 0.93 41.40 -36.46
C ASN A 985 2.25 42.20 -36.30
N ARG A 986 2.19 43.41 -35.75
CA ARG A 986 3.35 44.33 -35.62
C ARG A 986 4.10 44.22 -34.29
N GLN A 987 3.71 43.34 -33.40
CA GLN A 987 4.37 43.09 -32.13
C GLN A 987 5.05 41.73 -32.13
N THR A 988 6.16 41.64 -31.42
CA THR A 988 6.78 40.34 -31.09
C THR A 988 6.04 39.67 -29.94
N ALA A 989 6.30 38.37 -29.73
CA ALA A 989 5.67 37.63 -28.64
C ALA A 989 6.01 38.23 -27.26
N LEU A 990 7.24 38.69 -27.05
CA LEU A 990 7.67 39.31 -25.79
C LEU A 990 7.07 40.71 -25.58
N GLU A 991 6.94 41.51 -26.63
CA GLU A 991 6.27 42.82 -26.56
C GLU A 991 4.78 42.66 -26.21
N ALA A 992 4.08 41.76 -26.90
CA ALA A 992 2.67 41.49 -26.63
C ALA A 992 2.45 40.88 -25.23
N ALA A 993 3.34 39.99 -24.79
CA ALA A 993 3.29 39.43 -23.44
C ALA A 993 3.49 40.53 -22.38
N SER A 994 4.50 41.38 -22.56
CA SER A 994 4.78 42.51 -21.65
C SER A 994 3.61 43.49 -21.59
N GLY A 995 3.06 43.87 -22.75
CA GLY A 995 1.91 44.79 -22.83
C GLY A 995 0.63 44.25 -22.22
N ALA A 996 0.45 42.92 -22.20
CA ALA A 996 -0.67 42.24 -21.55
C ALA A 996 -0.35 41.75 -20.13
N ALA A 997 0.82 42.08 -19.59
CA ALA A 997 1.33 41.60 -18.30
C ALA A 997 1.27 40.06 -18.14
N ILE A 998 1.63 39.33 -19.21
CA ILE A 998 1.77 37.88 -19.25
C ILE A 998 3.22 37.51 -18.89
N GLY A 999 3.38 36.56 -17.98
CA GLY A 999 4.70 36.02 -17.64
C GLY A 999 5.23 35.14 -18.78
N ALA A 1000 6.38 35.50 -19.34
CA ALA A 1000 7.03 34.73 -20.40
C ALA A 1000 8.09 33.78 -19.81
N LEU A 1001 7.84 32.47 -19.95
CA LEU A 1001 8.77 31.41 -19.58
C LEU A 1001 9.49 30.93 -20.84
N VAL A 1002 10.81 31.09 -20.90
CA VAL A 1002 11.56 30.64 -22.08
C VAL A 1002 12.12 29.23 -21.87
N ASN A 1003 11.87 28.33 -22.81
CA ASN A 1003 12.40 26.96 -22.79
C ASN A 1003 13.49 26.77 -23.87
N ARG A 1004 14.19 25.63 -23.79
CA ARG A 1004 15.32 25.28 -24.68
C ARG A 1004 16.49 26.28 -24.67
N PRO A 1005 16.91 26.83 -23.51
CA PRO A 1005 17.92 27.91 -23.48
C PRO A 1005 19.29 27.51 -24.05
N LEU A 1006 19.61 26.21 -24.04
CA LEU A 1006 20.91 25.66 -24.43
C LEU A 1006 20.80 24.60 -25.55
N ASN A 1007 19.63 24.48 -26.17
CA ASN A 1007 19.41 23.58 -27.31
C ASN A 1007 18.75 24.36 -28.43
N ALA A 1008 19.44 24.51 -29.56
CA ALA A 1008 18.90 25.17 -30.74
C ALA A 1008 18.41 24.14 -31.76
N ILE A 1009 17.31 24.44 -32.44
CA ILE A 1009 16.94 23.73 -33.67
C ILE A 1009 17.42 24.58 -34.85
N VAL A 1010 18.32 24.02 -35.67
CA VAL A 1010 18.80 24.68 -36.89
C VAL A 1010 18.53 23.75 -38.08
N GLY A 1011 17.60 24.15 -38.96
CA GLY A 1011 17.00 23.25 -39.95
C GLY A 1011 16.25 22.10 -39.26
N ASP A 1012 16.52 20.85 -39.68
CA ASP A 1012 15.94 19.63 -39.06
C ASP A 1012 16.84 19.02 -37.96
N ARG A 1013 17.90 19.71 -37.52
CA ARG A 1013 18.89 19.19 -36.57
C ARG A 1013 18.91 19.95 -35.25
N MET A 1014 19.04 19.21 -34.15
CA MET A 1014 19.21 19.76 -32.81
C MET A 1014 20.69 19.97 -32.51
N VAL A 1015 21.08 21.21 -32.20
CA VAL A 1015 22.42 21.62 -31.80
C VAL A 1015 22.43 21.87 -30.29
N ARG A 1016 23.34 21.18 -29.57
CA ARG A 1016 23.53 21.34 -28.12
C ARG A 1016 24.63 22.35 -27.86
N LEU A 1017 24.27 23.53 -27.35
CA LEU A 1017 25.21 24.66 -27.17
C LEU A 1017 26.25 24.43 -26.07
N ALA A 1018 26.08 23.40 -25.24
CA ALA A 1018 26.92 23.12 -24.06
C ALA A 1018 27.49 21.68 -24.01
N ALA A 1019 27.54 20.94 -25.12
CA ALA A 1019 28.12 19.60 -25.17
C ALA A 1019 29.62 19.61 -25.55
N SER A 1020 30.43 18.73 -24.94
CA SER A 1020 31.88 18.61 -25.22
C SER A 1020 32.20 18.21 -26.67
N SER A 1021 31.25 17.58 -27.35
CA SER A 1021 31.27 17.24 -28.78
C SER A 1021 31.15 18.45 -29.71
N SER A 1022 30.81 19.63 -29.18
CA SER A 1022 30.52 20.86 -29.92
C SER A 1022 31.55 21.97 -29.66
N ARG A 1023 32.79 21.61 -29.29
CA ARG A 1023 33.85 22.57 -28.89
C ARG A 1023 34.09 23.67 -29.91
N ARG A 1024 34.09 23.34 -31.21
CA ARG A 1024 34.26 24.32 -32.31
C ARG A 1024 33.15 25.37 -32.35
N VAL A 1025 31.91 24.92 -32.18
CA VAL A 1025 30.71 25.78 -32.12
C VAL A 1025 30.74 26.66 -30.87
N HIS A 1026 31.14 26.08 -29.74
CA HIS A 1026 31.29 26.78 -28.48
C HIS A 1026 32.30 27.93 -28.57
N ASP A 1027 33.48 27.66 -29.16
CA ASP A 1027 34.55 28.63 -29.32
C ASP A 1027 34.14 29.75 -30.29
N ALA A 1028 33.48 29.41 -31.41
CA ALA A 1028 32.98 30.37 -32.39
C ALA A 1028 31.93 31.32 -31.78
N ILE A 1029 30.95 30.78 -31.05
CA ILE A 1029 29.93 31.60 -30.37
C ILE A 1029 30.58 32.49 -29.30
N SER A 1030 31.47 31.93 -28.49
CA SER A 1030 32.15 32.71 -27.45
C SER A 1030 32.97 33.86 -28.05
N ALA A 1031 33.72 33.60 -29.12
CA ALA A 1031 34.47 34.64 -29.83
C ALA A 1031 33.57 35.75 -30.39
N ALA A 1032 32.37 35.42 -30.85
CA ALA A 1032 31.41 36.38 -31.38
C ALA A 1032 30.77 37.25 -30.27
N ILE A 1033 30.44 36.67 -29.12
CA ILE A 1033 29.70 37.38 -28.05
C ILE A 1033 30.61 38.04 -27.01
N ASP A 1034 31.83 37.52 -26.76
CA ASP A 1034 32.73 38.05 -25.72
C ASP A 1034 33.08 39.54 -25.86
N PRO A 1035 33.25 40.10 -27.07
CA PRO A 1035 33.44 41.55 -27.23
C PRO A 1035 32.25 42.38 -26.74
N LEU A 1036 31.05 41.80 -26.70
CA LEU A 1036 29.80 42.43 -26.27
C LEU A 1036 29.54 42.30 -24.76
N LEU A 1037 30.36 41.50 -24.06
CA LEU A 1037 30.24 41.27 -22.62
C LEU A 1037 31.30 42.07 -21.84
N SER A 1038 31.00 42.34 -20.56
CA SER A 1038 31.96 42.95 -19.62
C SER A 1038 33.20 42.07 -19.47
N GLU A 1039 34.38 42.68 -19.36
CA GLU A 1039 35.67 41.97 -19.28
C GLU A 1039 35.70 40.89 -18.19
N ALA A 1040 35.10 41.18 -17.02
CA ALA A 1040 35.00 40.26 -15.89
C ALA A 1040 34.20 38.97 -16.18
N ARG A 1041 33.41 38.92 -17.27
CA ARG A 1041 32.53 37.79 -17.61
C ARG A 1041 32.88 37.10 -18.94
N ARG A 1042 33.91 37.58 -19.65
CA ARG A 1042 34.39 36.94 -20.90
C ARG A 1042 34.96 35.55 -20.65
N GLY A 1043 35.52 35.29 -19.46
CA GLY A 1043 36.06 33.97 -19.09
C GLY A 1043 35.03 32.94 -18.62
N GLU A 1044 33.74 33.31 -18.54
CA GLU A 1044 32.69 32.41 -18.07
C GLU A 1044 32.32 31.36 -19.13
N SER A 1045 31.68 30.27 -18.72
CA SER A 1045 31.20 29.25 -19.65
C SER A 1045 30.14 29.80 -20.61
N LEU A 1046 30.08 29.28 -21.84
CA LEU A 1046 29.02 29.65 -22.78
C LEU A 1046 27.61 29.39 -22.24
N SER A 1047 27.44 28.36 -21.40
CA SER A 1047 26.16 28.11 -20.71
C SER A 1047 25.75 29.30 -19.86
N ARG A 1048 26.64 29.84 -19.02
CA ARG A 1048 26.36 31.02 -18.18
C ARG A 1048 26.11 32.26 -19.02
N LYS A 1049 26.92 32.50 -20.07
CA LYS A 1049 26.74 33.64 -20.98
C LYS A 1049 25.38 33.60 -21.68
N ALA A 1050 24.98 32.44 -22.20
CA ALA A 1050 23.68 32.26 -22.86
C ALA A 1050 22.51 32.42 -21.88
N LEU A 1051 22.59 31.81 -20.70
CA LEU A 1051 21.57 31.97 -19.66
C LEU A 1051 21.46 33.42 -19.19
N TRP A 1052 22.58 34.15 -19.08
CA TRP A 1052 22.60 35.56 -18.69
C TRP A 1052 21.99 36.47 -19.76
N ALA A 1053 22.29 36.23 -21.04
CA ALA A 1053 21.67 36.93 -22.16
C ALA A 1053 20.14 36.74 -22.17
N LEU A 1054 19.67 35.49 -22.01
CA LEU A 1054 18.23 35.18 -21.96
C LEU A 1054 17.54 35.81 -20.74
N ALA A 1055 18.15 35.71 -19.55
CA ALA A 1055 17.61 36.28 -18.32
C ALA A 1055 17.58 37.81 -18.33
N SER A 1056 18.45 38.44 -19.12
CA SER A 1056 18.52 39.90 -19.31
C SER A 1056 17.58 40.41 -20.39
N THR A 1057 17.00 39.53 -21.23
CA THR A 1057 16.10 39.95 -22.31
C THR A 1057 14.83 40.61 -21.76
N PRO A 1058 14.49 41.84 -22.20
CA PRO A 1058 13.25 42.49 -21.83
C PRO A 1058 12.02 41.62 -22.13
N GLY A 1059 11.10 41.54 -21.17
CA GLY A 1059 9.88 40.71 -21.26
C GLY A 1059 10.05 39.25 -20.83
N VAL A 1060 11.28 38.73 -20.71
CA VAL A 1060 11.51 37.38 -20.16
C VAL A 1060 11.34 37.40 -18.64
N SER A 1061 10.40 36.60 -18.14
CA SER A 1061 10.14 36.45 -16.71
C SER A 1061 11.10 35.43 -16.09
N CYS A 1062 11.28 34.27 -16.72
CA CYS A 1062 12.12 33.19 -16.23
C CYS A 1062 12.64 32.30 -17.37
N VAL A 1063 13.90 31.88 -17.28
CA VAL A 1063 14.56 30.95 -18.20
C VAL A 1063 14.58 29.55 -17.60
N LEU A 1064 13.96 28.58 -18.30
CA LEU A 1064 13.81 27.21 -17.81
C LEU A 1064 14.99 26.34 -18.25
N ASN A 1065 15.83 25.95 -17.30
CA ASN A 1065 17.03 25.16 -17.58
C ASN A 1065 16.92 23.73 -17.03
N GLY A 1066 17.30 22.74 -17.86
CA GLY A 1066 17.23 21.30 -17.55
C GLY A 1066 18.36 20.80 -16.65
N MET A 1067 18.41 21.30 -15.42
CA MET A 1067 19.38 20.92 -14.40
C MET A 1067 19.12 19.48 -13.92
N ARG A 1068 20.15 18.62 -13.89
CA ARG A 1068 20.00 17.18 -13.55
C ARG A 1068 21.07 16.64 -12.60
N THR A 1069 22.05 17.46 -12.24
CA THR A 1069 23.10 17.13 -11.27
C THR A 1069 23.39 18.36 -10.40
N ARG A 1070 23.94 18.13 -9.20
CA ARG A 1070 24.30 19.20 -8.25
C ARG A 1070 25.27 20.21 -8.86
N ASP A 1071 26.30 19.74 -9.55
CA ASP A 1071 27.29 20.62 -10.19
C ASP A 1071 26.66 21.50 -11.26
N TYR A 1072 25.70 20.96 -12.02
CA TYR A 1072 25.04 21.74 -13.06
C TYR A 1072 24.07 22.78 -12.48
N VAL A 1073 23.45 22.48 -11.34
CA VAL A 1073 22.66 23.47 -10.58
C VAL A 1073 23.55 24.60 -10.11
N HIS A 1074 24.67 24.29 -9.47
CA HIS A 1074 25.63 25.30 -9.01
C HIS A 1074 26.17 26.15 -10.17
N ASP A 1075 26.50 25.53 -11.31
CA ASP A 1075 26.96 26.26 -12.49
C ASP A 1075 25.91 27.24 -13.03
N SER A 1076 24.65 26.77 -13.15
CA SER A 1076 23.56 27.54 -13.74
C SER A 1076 23.12 28.68 -12.82
N LEU A 1077 22.87 28.41 -11.54
CA LEU A 1077 22.37 29.41 -10.60
C LEU A 1077 23.41 30.48 -10.24
N GLY A 1078 24.69 30.24 -10.56
CA GLY A 1078 25.77 31.22 -10.38
C GLY A 1078 25.57 32.56 -11.11
N ILE A 1079 24.65 32.63 -12.09
CA ILE A 1079 24.32 33.89 -12.78
C ILE A 1079 23.25 34.73 -12.08
N LEU A 1080 22.48 34.17 -11.12
CA LEU A 1080 21.39 34.90 -10.46
C LEU A 1080 21.84 36.22 -9.81
N PRO A 1081 23.05 36.34 -9.22
CA PRO A 1081 23.54 37.59 -8.67
C PRO A 1081 24.01 38.60 -9.71
N TRP A 1082 24.06 38.25 -11.00
CA TRP A 1082 24.63 39.14 -12.02
C TRP A 1082 23.62 40.22 -12.42
N PRO A 1083 24.07 41.48 -12.60
CA PRO A 1083 23.18 42.54 -13.08
C PRO A 1083 22.71 42.23 -14.52
N PRO A 1084 21.49 42.64 -14.91
CA PRO A 1084 21.03 42.49 -16.29
C PRO A 1084 21.96 43.20 -17.28
N LEU A 1085 22.11 42.61 -18.47
CA LEU A 1085 22.78 43.26 -19.60
C LEU A 1085 21.98 44.47 -20.09
N ALA A 1086 22.68 45.55 -20.41
CA ALA A 1086 22.05 46.80 -20.85
C ALA A 1086 21.44 46.70 -22.26
N ASP A 1087 22.09 45.96 -23.16
CA ASP A 1087 21.59 45.68 -24.50
C ASP A 1087 21.95 44.23 -24.88
N VAL A 1088 20.92 43.44 -25.22
CA VAL A 1088 21.06 42.03 -25.58
C VAL A 1088 20.94 41.79 -27.09
N ILE A 1089 20.41 42.76 -27.85
CA ILE A 1089 20.14 42.59 -29.29
C ILE A 1089 21.42 42.27 -30.07
N PRO A 1090 22.55 42.98 -29.87
CA PRO A 1090 23.81 42.66 -30.55
C PRO A 1090 24.30 41.23 -30.28
N ILE A 1091 24.01 40.68 -29.09
CA ILE A 1091 24.42 39.32 -28.71
C ILE A 1091 23.67 38.29 -29.55
N TYR A 1092 22.35 38.46 -29.73
CA TYR A 1092 21.55 37.57 -30.57
C TYR A 1092 21.94 37.70 -32.05
N GLN A 1093 22.17 38.92 -32.54
CA GLN A 1093 22.60 39.13 -33.92
C GLN A 1093 23.97 38.48 -34.19
N ALA A 1094 24.94 38.69 -33.30
CA ALA A 1094 26.27 38.08 -33.42
C ALA A 1094 26.22 36.54 -33.40
N ALA A 1095 25.29 35.94 -32.65
CA ALA A 1095 25.10 34.49 -32.64
C ALA A 1095 24.39 33.99 -33.92
N GLN A 1096 23.42 34.74 -34.46
CA GLN A 1096 22.68 34.37 -35.68
C GLN A 1096 23.49 34.54 -36.97
N ASP A 1097 24.46 35.46 -36.98
CA ASP A 1097 25.35 35.70 -38.12
C ASP A 1097 26.38 34.57 -38.34
N LEU A 1098 26.54 33.65 -37.36
CA LEU A 1098 27.37 32.46 -37.51
C LEU A 1098 26.70 31.48 -38.50
N THR A 1099 27.44 31.09 -39.54
CA THR A 1099 26.86 30.23 -40.59
C THR A 1099 26.64 28.80 -40.10
N LEU A 1100 25.65 28.11 -40.68
CA LEU A 1100 25.34 26.68 -40.48
C LEU A 1100 26.52 25.72 -40.77
N HIS A 1101 27.62 26.20 -41.35
CA HIS A 1101 28.86 25.44 -41.56
C HIS A 1101 29.88 25.63 -40.42
N GLU A 1102 29.72 26.68 -39.62
CA GLU A 1102 30.54 27.01 -38.44
C GLU A 1102 29.92 26.47 -37.14
N VAL A 1103 28.63 26.14 -37.17
CA VAL A 1103 27.79 25.48 -36.14
C VAL A 1103 27.58 24.00 -36.49
#